data_AF-A0A7C1DG19-F1
#
_entry.id   AF-A0A7C1DG19-F1
#
_cell.length_a   1.000
_cell.length_b   1.000
_cell.length_c   1.000
_cell.angle_alpha   90.00
_cell.angle_beta   90.00
_cell.angle_gamma   90.00
#
_symmetry.space_group_name_H-M   'P 1'
#
loop_
_entity.id
_entity.type
_entity.pdbx_description
1 polymer ?
#
loop_
_entity_poly.entity_id
_entity_poly.type
_entity_poly.pdbx_seq_one_letter_code
_entity_poly.pdbx_strand_id
1 'polypeptide(L)'
;MAQTAQPPLLRQIGEEMVSGILKANYREMPIDEILPVQELPLPDVRIPFGGPHPRLLFPPARAEEIRLRRWRAPYREWADRILETAAAGPDPASPLLNELRRSQAAKVNAFAWFLTSEPVFLETAVRALIRIPELGPVYNLEGGRMGVGWGDFMEAAEAVRHYAVAYDLVHSVLSPGDREQIVRRLAGQTEKLLLYRFVVPKNNHAVAIGAGIGTAALALDHPRAQVWLDAALGEIRAGLAQIEPDGSYREGGYYARYIASRLYPFALYLYSAAGVNLLSHPRIRLFDRWLADIEKPDGSVPDFDDAFPEALLYQPIAAGLAPESGEVRRLFLRHPGRSPKDDPNWIEAFCAYTERPLLSVPDDRSAVFYPHGGMAVFRDDPEIFGFFLGEPGRPHLSGHDHVEPGAFTLHAFGKNLLLDAGYGPLGVEDPNRAWYASAQAHNMVLVDGLGPDQNPVRGDPLGGTMRDYFAAPSIAAASVHARYRGAVIHRRVWFAGRRIFVVSDRMESGSPRHFAVPWHGAGAFEDLGQNRVRWTRDEVGLGAHFIRPDEAPLFIEARTGLHTRPDPAREHTLAHVALPPSESQRLLTLFAPQRAPDRSVSVAGMPVFSDVSATARLVRFSDSPMEILVVSAEGNWACGVLESDARTAVYQRAGFPEPDVVTLEEATRLRIAGKDIFSSTLPVTLSLVFDPAGWVGHLSASDGVETRVAFQVRSDPGVIGFDRASVPYRRENGWVLFTVRNGGIFEMGPQSGRVRRTETVRENLPVLERVSRSADPEPGRNLTQTERVRLRNEIVRALGQAGMEAFDARSGPGIGAGGLFGIASGLLNSLFAQTGGPGLNLPQQFDFERRVAGHRVRYFEEGTLTQGGLRVHRHQLFVDETLWLTRETPFTDYSSTEAMIFKDDFQGQFHLRKHGRDLGWGGLLRRDLADGWVSAGHQSDLAGSGETSRFGMGRGPWDGNLSLRYSPASWNGADFTGRHRDGGQATTVRFRTDRSGTDAFGMSHARRLSPSWHWSGTWESERHPAASGWRASAASLAWFGYGPANGFIRIDARDGRDVRSAWQGQYRTGRWLFDSRGLLTPLCTGDLGAAWRSPVLSVRSRLLRGKRMEADWIVRPAPGWSSTFRAGWTLRPGAADEAGVGLWHHGKAQAGGEVRFLRRDGEWLAGLTGTASAFLSGSERIHGYASVLFAPDGRRERVEILVRQSGRLSTPGVFLVADRRGVTRLEGFLMWRF
;
A
#
# COMPACT_ATOMS: atom_id res chain seq x y z
N MET A 1 31.39 31.65 33.95
CA MET A 1 30.37 30.64 34.30
C MET A 1 29.12 30.94 33.49
N ALA A 2 28.96 30.27 32.35
CA ALA A 2 27.81 30.44 31.47
C ALA A 2 26.75 29.40 31.85
N GLN A 3 25.59 29.85 32.32
CA GLN A 3 24.40 29.01 32.47
C GLN A 3 23.77 28.84 31.08
N THR A 4 23.84 27.62 30.58
CA THR A 4 23.21 27.17 29.33
C THR A 4 21.70 27.20 29.47
N ALA A 5 21.04 28.04 28.67
CA ALA A 5 19.60 28.02 28.49
C ALA A 5 19.19 26.69 27.83
N GLN A 6 18.37 25.89 28.51
CA GLN A 6 17.80 24.68 27.92
C GLN A 6 16.86 25.04 26.76
N PRO A 7 16.88 24.28 25.66
CA PRO A 7 16.00 24.51 24.52
C PRO A 7 14.52 24.29 24.90
N PRO A 8 13.55 24.92 24.20
CA PRO A 8 12.14 24.73 24.47
C PRO A 8 11.72 23.27 24.28
N LEU A 9 10.89 22.74 25.20
CA LEU A 9 10.40 21.35 25.22
C LEU A 9 9.94 20.81 23.86
N LEU A 10 9.33 21.63 23.01
CA LEU A 10 8.90 21.22 21.65
C LEU A 10 10.05 20.94 20.69
N ARG A 11 11.17 21.66 20.82
CA ARG A 11 12.40 21.41 20.06
C ARG A 11 13.09 20.16 20.58
N GLN A 12 13.10 19.95 21.89
CA GLN A 12 13.64 18.74 22.50
C GLN A 12 12.82 17.49 22.14
N ILE A 13 11.48 17.57 22.14
CA ILE A 13 10.59 16.51 21.64
C ILE A 13 10.82 16.24 20.15
N GLY A 14 10.98 17.29 19.33
CA GLY A 14 11.29 17.13 17.91
C GLY A 14 12.66 16.48 17.67
N GLU A 15 13.69 16.90 18.41
CA GLU A 15 15.04 16.35 18.33
C GLU A 15 15.12 14.93 18.92
N GLU A 16 14.39 14.61 19.99
CA GLU A 16 14.27 13.27 20.58
C GLU A 16 13.41 12.33 19.72
N MET A 17 12.37 12.83 19.05
CA MET A 17 11.56 12.05 18.10
C MET A 17 12.34 11.75 16.82
N VAL A 18 13.04 12.74 16.25
CA VAL A 18 13.92 12.53 15.09
C VAL A 18 15.12 11.67 15.48
N SER A 19 15.74 11.91 16.63
CA SER A 19 16.78 11.02 17.16
C SER A 19 16.23 9.63 17.48
N GLY A 20 14.98 9.51 17.89
CA GLY A 20 14.30 8.24 18.18
C GLY A 20 14.06 7.46 16.90
N ILE A 21 13.53 8.09 15.87
CA ILE A 21 13.37 7.53 14.51
C ILE A 21 14.73 7.18 13.90
N LEU A 22 15.75 8.01 14.10
CA LEU A 22 17.09 7.72 13.60
C LEU A 22 17.79 6.63 14.41
N LYS A 23 17.50 6.44 15.71
CA LYS A 23 18.18 5.44 16.56
C LYS A 23 17.42 4.13 16.69
N ALA A 24 16.10 4.12 16.53
CA ALA A 24 15.26 2.95 16.70
C ALA A 24 15.46 1.99 15.53
N ASN A 25 15.68 0.72 15.86
CA ASN A 25 15.64 -0.39 14.92
C ASN A 25 14.16 -0.81 14.76
N TYR A 26 13.42 -0.13 13.88
CA TYR A 26 12.01 -0.42 13.59
C TYR A 26 11.85 -0.77 12.11
N ARG A 27 10.89 -1.65 11.80
CA ARG A 27 10.57 -2.12 10.46
C ARG A 27 9.74 -1.08 9.70
N GLU A 28 9.93 -0.97 8.38
CA GLU A 28 9.03 -0.20 7.53
C GLU A 28 7.60 -0.74 7.63
N MET A 29 6.59 0.13 7.59
CA MET A 29 5.20 -0.32 7.46
C MET A 29 5.04 -1.00 6.09
N PRO A 30 4.45 -2.21 6.00
CA PRO A 30 4.26 -2.89 4.74
C PRO A 30 3.21 -2.18 3.88
N ILE A 31 3.63 -1.17 3.13
CA ILE A 31 2.74 -0.34 2.30
C ILE A 31 2.04 -1.20 1.25
N ASP A 32 2.65 -2.29 0.78
CA ASP A 32 2.07 -3.25 -0.15
C ASP A 32 0.94 -4.10 0.48
N GLU A 33 0.95 -4.33 1.79
CA GLU A 33 -0.19 -4.91 2.51
C GLU A 33 -1.35 -3.91 2.67
N ILE A 34 -1.13 -2.60 2.52
CA ILE A 34 -2.20 -1.59 2.58
C ILE A 34 -2.68 -1.22 1.16
N LEU A 35 -1.75 -1.15 0.20
CA LEU A 35 -1.94 -0.78 -1.19
C LEU A 35 -1.25 -1.81 -2.09
N PRO A 36 -1.95 -2.87 -2.52
CA PRO A 36 -1.33 -3.98 -3.23
C PRO A 36 -0.77 -3.51 -4.57
N VAL A 37 0.56 -3.51 -4.68
CA VAL A 37 1.28 -3.14 -5.92
C VAL A 37 1.24 -4.28 -6.94
N GLN A 38 0.99 -5.51 -6.48
CA GLN A 38 0.86 -6.71 -7.29
C GLN A 38 -0.48 -7.41 -7.03
N GLU A 39 -1.02 -8.04 -8.05
CA GLU A 39 -2.22 -8.87 -7.97
C GLU A 39 -1.96 -10.20 -8.67
N LEU A 40 -2.52 -11.28 -8.13
CA LEU A 40 -2.61 -12.55 -8.83
C LEU A 40 -3.84 -12.55 -9.74
N PRO A 41 -3.73 -12.61 -11.08
CA PRO A 41 -4.91 -12.59 -11.94
C PRO A 41 -5.77 -13.84 -11.73
N LEU A 42 -7.06 -13.63 -11.48
CA LEU A 42 -8.06 -14.70 -11.37
C LEU A 42 -9.10 -14.56 -12.50
N PRO A 43 -9.70 -15.67 -12.97
CA PRO A 43 -10.72 -15.63 -14.01
C PRO A 43 -11.94 -14.82 -13.59
N ASP A 44 -12.61 -14.20 -14.57
CA ASP A 44 -13.90 -13.54 -14.34
C ASP A 44 -15.00 -14.60 -14.16
N VAL A 45 -15.83 -14.42 -13.13
CA VAL A 45 -16.87 -15.39 -12.77
C VAL A 45 -18.25 -14.74 -12.76
N ARG A 46 -19.22 -15.40 -13.39
CA ARG A 46 -20.63 -14.99 -13.35
C ARG A 46 -21.45 -15.97 -12.55
N ILE A 47 -22.31 -15.44 -11.67
CA ILE A 47 -23.22 -16.26 -10.86
C ILE A 47 -24.43 -16.64 -11.72
N PRO A 48 -24.76 -17.94 -11.83
CA PRO A 48 -26.05 -18.35 -12.34
C PRO A 48 -27.13 -18.03 -11.28
N PHE A 49 -27.86 -16.94 -11.47
CA PHE A 49 -28.96 -16.55 -10.58
C PHE A 49 -30.13 -17.55 -10.67
N GLY A 50 -30.74 -17.88 -9.51
CA GLY A 50 -31.98 -18.67 -9.45
C GLY A 50 -31.83 -20.19 -9.67
N GLY A 51 -30.65 -20.76 -9.40
CA GLY A 51 -30.41 -22.20 -9.49
C GLY A 51 -30.99 -23.01 -8.32
N PRO A 52 -31.11 -24.35 -8.45
CA PRO A 52 -31.58 -25.20 -7.36
C PRO A 52 -30.52 -25.33 -6.26
N HIS A 53 -30.97 -25.41 -5.00
CA HIS A 53 -30.14 -25.71 -3.84
C HIS A 53 -30.21 -27.21 -3.48
N PRO A 54 -29.16 -27.80 -2.88
CA PRO A 54 -27.85 -27.19 -2.59
C PRO A 54 -27.00 -27.02 -3.85
N ARG A 55 -26.10 -26.04 -3.86
CA ARG A 55 -25.20 -25.75 -4.98
C ARG A 55 -23.74 -25.47 -4.61
N LEU A 56 -23.44 -25.22 -3.33
CA LEU A 56 -22.07 -24.89 -2.89
C LEU A 56 -21.18 -26.13 -2.76
N LEU A 57 -21.58 -27.13 -1.98
CA LEU A 57 -20.74 -28.33 -1.77
C LEU A 57 -20.80 -29.30 -2.95
N PHE A 58 -21.97 -29.39 -3.58
CA PHE A 58 -22.27 -30.23 -4.73
C PHE A 58 -23.58 -29.74 -5.36
N PRO A 59 -23.78 -29.94 -6.67
CA PRO A 59 -25.07 -29.70 -7.30
C PRO A 59 -26.10 -30.78 -6.91
N PRO A 60 -27.41 -30.54 -7.05
CA PRO A 60 -28.44 -31.50 -6.65
C PRO A 60 -28.31 -32.86 -7.35
N ALA A 61 -27.82 -32.87 -8.59
CA ALA A 61 -27.56 -34.09 -9.37
C ALA A 61 -26.54 -35.05 -8.72
N ARG A 62 -25.69 -34.57 -7.80
CA ARG A 62 -24.71 -35.40 -7.08
C ARG A 62 -25.11 -35.70 -5.64
N ALA A 63 -26.25 -35.20 -5.16
CA ALA A 63 -26.67 -35.34 -3.77
C ALA A 63 -26.73 -36.81 -3.31
N GLU A 64 -27.28 -37.70 -4.13
CA GLU A 64 -27.35 -39.12 -3.81
C GLU A 64 -25.97 -39.78 -3.79
N GLU A 65 -25.10 -39.49 -4.78
CA GLU A 65 -23.71 -39.95 -4.82
C GLU A 65 -22.97 -39.56 -3.52
N ILE A 66 -23.08 -38.30 -3.11
CA ILE A 66 -22.42 -37.81 -1.89
C ILE A 66 -22.99 -38.48 -0.65
N ARG A 67 -24.32 -38.61 -0.53
CA ARG A 67 -24.96 -39.28 0.62
C ARG A 67 -24.49 -40.73 0.78
N LEU A 68 -24.38 -41.46 -0.34
CA LEU A 68 -23.94 -42.86 -0.33
C LEU A 68 -22.46 -43.04 0.08
N ARG A 69 -21.63 -41.99 0.02
CA ARG A 69 -20.24 -42.05 0.48
C ARG A 69 -20.12 -42.47 1.93
N ARG A 70 -21.10 -42.13 2.79
CA ARG A 70 -21.11 -42.50 4.22
C ARG A 70 -20.93 -44.00 4.46
N TRP A 71 -21.29 -44.84 3.50
CA TRP A 71 -21.21 -46.29 3.66
C TRP A 71 -19.89 -46.92 3.19
N ARG A 72 -18.92 -46.15 2.69
CA ARG A 72 -17.63 -46.66 2.18
C ARG A 72 -16.42 -45.98 2.83
N ALA A 73 -15.31 -46.70 2.97
CA ALA A 73 -14.04 -46.09 3.41
C ALA A 73 -13.46 -45.18 2.31
N PRO A 74 -12.67 -44.13 2.64
CA PRO A 74 -12.44 -43.58 3.98
C PRO A 74 -13.61 -42.70 4.50
N TYR A 75 -14.57 -42.38 3.63
CA TYR A 75 -15.67 -41.46 3.91
C TYR A 75 -16.54 -41.84 5.13
N ARG A 76 -16.71 -43.13 5.42
CA ARG A 76 -17.45 -43.63 6.58
C ARG A 76 -16.92 -43.05 7.89
N GLU A 77 -15.61 -43.12 8.11
CA GLU A 77 -14.97 -42.59 9.32
C GLU A 77 -15.15 -41.07 9.44
N TRP A 78 -15.11 -40.37 8.30
CA TRP A 78 -15.32 -38.92 8.28
C TRP A 78 -16.78 -38.56 8.54
N ALA A 79 -17.74 -39.36 8.03
CA ALA A 79 -19.15 -39.19 8.35
C ALA A 79 -19.41 -39.42 9.84
N ASP A 80 -18.85 -40.47 10.44
CA ASP A 80 -19.00 -40.76 11.86
C ASP A 80 -18.46 -39.60 12.70
N ARG A 81 -17.27 -39.09 12.35
CA ARG A 81 -16.70 -37.88 12.97
C ARG A 81 -17.61 -36.66 12.85
N ILE A 82 -18.13 -36.37 11.66
CA ILE A 82 -19.03 -35.23 11.45
C ILE A 82 -20.31 -35.38 12.30
N LEU A 83 -20.85 -36.60 12.43
CA LEU A 83 -22.01 -36.89 13.25
C LEU A 83 -21.73 -36.74 14.75
N GLU A 84 -20.57 -37.20 15.21
CA GLU A 84 -20.10 -37.01 16.58
C GLU A 84 -19.94 -35.52 16.90
N THR A 85 -19.30 -34.74 16.03
CA THR A 85 -19.18 -33.28 16.19
C THR A 85 -20.55 -32.59 16.18
N ALA A 86 -21.50 -33.06 15.35
CA ALA A 86 -22.87 -32.53 15.33
C ALA A 86 -23.59 -32.77 16.67
N ALA A 87 -23.48 -34.00 17.20
CA ALA A 87 -24.14 -34.41 18.43
C ALA A 87 -23.52 -33.77 19.69
N ALA A 88 -22.20 -33.54 19.69
CA ALA A 88 -21.47 -32.90 20.79
C ALA A 88 -21.47 -31.36 20.74
N GLY A 89 -22.03 -30.77 19.68
CA GLY A 89 -22.01 -29.33 19.44
C GLY A 89 -22.72 -28.51 20.54
N PRO A 90 -22.35 -27.23 20.71
CA PRO A 90 -22.98 -26.35 21.69
C PRO A 90 -24.44 -26.05 21.32
N ASP A 91 -25.30 -25.78 22.31
CA ASP A 91 -26.67 -25.33 22.05
C ASP A 91 -26.65 -23.99 21.29
N PRO A 92 -27.15 -23.95 20.03
CA PRO A 92 -27.18 -22.71 19.24
C PRO A 92 -28.12 -21.65 19.81
N ALA A 93 -28.89 -21.94 20.86
CA ALA A 93 -29.67 -20.93 21.58
C ALA A 93 -28.88 -20.18 22.67
N SER A 94 -27.67 -20.63 23.02
CA SER A 94 -26.88 -20.00 24.08
C SER A 94 -26.52 -18.54 23.74
N PRO A 95 -26.77 -17.59 24.66
CA PRO A 95 -26.39 -16.18 24.48
C PRO A 95 -24.89 -15.93 24.69
N LEU A 96 -24.16 -16.88 25.29
CA LEU A 96 -22.72 -16.79 25.53
C LEU A 96 -21.88 -17.30 24.34
N LEU A 97 -22.55 -17.89 23.35
CA LEU A 97 -21.90 -18.46 22.17
C LEU A 97 -21.53 -17.34 21.20
N ASN A 98 -20.27 -17.28 20.78
CA ASN A 98 -19.87 -16.42 19.67
C ASN A 98 -20.38 -16.96 18.33
N GLU A 99 -20.46 -16.10 17.33
CA GLU A 99 -21.09 -16.43 16.05
C GLU A 99 -20.25 -17.39 15.21
N LEU A 100 -18.92 -17.41 15.36
CA LEU A 100 -18.10 -18.43 14.72
C LEU A 100 -18.51 -19.84 15.19
N ARG A 101 -18.63 -20.05 16.50
CA ARG A 101 -19.08 -21.35 17.06
C ARG A 101 -20.54 -21.66 16.72
N ARG A 102 -21.45 -20.67 16.74
CA ARG A 102 -22.86 -20.86 16.36
C ARG A 102 -23.00 -21.25 14.88
N SER A 103 -22.22 -20.62 14.01
CA SER A 103 -22.20 -20.92 12.57
C SER A 103 -21.63 -22.32 12.26
N GLN A 104 -20.60 -22.75 13.00
CA GLN A 104 -20.06 -24.12 12.93
C GLN A 104 -21.14 -25.14 13.27
N ALA A 105 -21.88 -24.91 14.37
CA ALA A 105 -23.00 -25.77 14.74
C ALA A 105 -24.08 -25.81 13.65
N ALA A 106 -24.40 -24.68 13.01
CA ALA A 106 -25.35 -24.62 11.89
C ALA A 106 -24.91 -25.50 10.71
N LYS A 107 -23.66 -25.34 10.27
CA LYS A 107 -23.09 -26.07 9.12
C LYS A 107 -23.02 -27.57 9.36
N VAL A 108 -22.45 -27.97 10.50
CA VAL A 108 -22.24 -29.37 10.85
C VAL A 108 -23.59 -30.09 11.00
N ASN A 109 -24.56 -29.48 11.67
CA ASN A 109 -25.90 -30.06 11.82
C ASN A 109 -26.68 -30.10 10.49
N ALA A 110 -26.54 -29.08 9.64
CA ALA A 110 -27.18 -29.10 8.31
C ALA A 110 -26.66 -30.26 7.45
N PHE A 111 -25.35 -30.52 7.48
CA PHE A 111 -24.76 -31.64 6.74
C PHE A 111 -25.05 -32.99 7.39
N ALA A 112 -25.07 -33.09 8.72
CA ALA A 112 -25.49 -34.28 9.44
C ALA A 112 -26.93 -34.67 9.07
N TRP A 113 -27.85 -33.71 9.03
CA TRP A 113 -29.21 -33.93 8.53
C TRP A 113 -29.22 -34.40 7.07
N PHE A 114 -28.42 -33.81 6.19
CA PHE A 114 -28.32 -34.26 4.80
C PHE A 114 -27.87 -35.74 4.68
N LEU A 115 -26.98 -36.20 5.57
CA LEU A 115 -26.48 -37.57 5.61
C LEU A 115 -27.46 -38.58 6.21
N THR A 116 -28.23 -38.19 7.23
CA THR A 116 -29.03 -39.13 8.05
C THR A 116 -30.54 -38.97 7.91
N SER A 117 -31.00 -37.79 7.50
CA SER A 117 -32.41 -37.35 7.57
C SER A 117 -32.99 -37.30 8.99
N GLU A 118 -32.15 -37.30 10.03
CA GLU A 118 -32.59 -37.24 11.43
C GLU A 118 -33.12 -35.83 11.79
N PRO A 119 -34.35 -35.71 12.35
CA PRO A 119 -34.96 -34.40 12.64
C PRO A 119 -34.17 -33.52 13.61
N VAL A 120 -33.49 -34.12 14.60
CA VAL A 120 -32.73 -33.38 15.63
C VAL A 120 -31.63 -32.50 15.04
N PHE A 121 -30.96 -32.96 13.99
CA PHE A 121 -29.93 -32.19 13.30
C PHE A 121 -30.54 -31.05 12.49
N LEU A 122 -31.67 -31.29 11.82
CA LEU A 122 -32.39 -30.23 11.10
C LEU A 122 -32.84 -29.12 12.05
N GLU A 123 -33.47 -29.49 13.17
CA GLU A 123 -33.95 -28.54 14.17
C GLU A 123 -32.81 -27.69 14.73
N THR A 124 -31.66 -28.30 15.00
CA THR A 124 -30.46 -27.60 15.51
C THR A 124 -29.89 -26.64 14.46
N ALA A 125 -29.79 -27.07 13.20
CA ALA A 125 -29.32 -26.22 12.10
C ALA A 125 -30.23 -25.02 11.85
N VAL A 126 -31.55 -25.24 11.77
CA VAL A 126 -32.55 -24.19 11.58
C VAL A 126 -32.54 -23.24 12.78
N ARG A 127 -32.47 -23.74 14.02
CA ARG A 127 -32.38 -22.92 15.23
C ARG A 127 -31.16 -22.00 15.21
N ALA A 128 -30.02 -22.48 14.73
CA ALA A 128 -28.81 -21.67 14.60
C ALA A 128 -28.96 -20.57 13.54
N LEU A 129 -29.60 -20.87 12.40
CA LEU A 129 -29.82 -19.94 11.29
C LEU A 129 -30.83 -18.82 11.62
N ILE A 130 -31.96 -19.14 12.25
CA ILE A 130 -32.97 -18.12 12.61
C ILE A 130 -32.49 -17.18 13.73
N ARG A 131 -31.44 -17.59 14.47
CA ARG A 131 -30.84 -16.82 15.57
C ARG A 131 -29.61 -16.00 15.16
N ILE A 132 -29.28 -15.90 13.87
CA ILE A 132 -28.23 -14.99 13.41
C ILE A 132 -28.55 -13.58 13.92
N PRO A 133 -27.67 -12.95 14.72
CA PRO A 133 -27.96 -11.70 15.40
C PRO A 133 -27.97 -10.50 14.44
N GLU A 134 -28.35 -9.32 14.94
CA GLU A 134 -28.13 -8.07 14.21
C GLU A 134 -26.63 -7.80 14.06
N LEU A 135 -26.30 -6.80 13.23
CA LEU A 135 -24.94 -6.32 13.08
C LEU A 135 -24.36 -5.85 14.42
N GLY A 136 -23.20 -6.40 14.80
CA GLY A 136 -22.44 -5.91 15.95
C GLY A 136 -21.71 -4.60 15.64
N PRO A 137 -21.28 -3.84 16.65
CA PRO A 137 -20.40 -2.67 16.46
C PRO A 137 -19.02 -3.06 15.92
N VAL A 138 -18.27 -2.06 15.41
CA VAL A 138 -16.84 -2.18 15.05
C VAL A 138 -16.05 -1.45 16.13
N TYR A 139 -15.07 -2.12 16.74
CA TYR A 139 -14.27 -1.59 17.85
C TYR A 139 -12.88 -1.12 17.41
N ASN A 140 -12.28 -1.75 16.40
CA ASN A 140 -10.95 -1.43 15.89
C ASN A 140 -10.87 -1.68 14.37
N LEU A 141 -9.67 -1.52 13.78
CA LEU A 141 -9.44 -1.74 12.34
C LEU A 141 -9.59 -3.20 11.89
N GLU A 142 -9.55 -4.14 12.83
CA GLU A 142 -9.76 -5.57 12.59
C GLU A 142 -11.22 -6.00 12.80
N GLY A 143 -12.10 -5.10 13.25
CA GLY A 143 -13.53 -5.38 13.41
C GLY A 143 -13.97 -5.42 14.87
N GLY A 144 -14.56 -6.55 15.27
CA GLY A 144 -14.97 -6.80 16.66
C GLY A 144 -13.83 -7.29 17.54
N ARG A 145 -14.15 -7.79 18.73
CA ARG A 145 -13.17 -8.49 19.59
C ARG A 145 -13.24 -9.99 19.28
N MET A 146 -12.08 -10.64 19.10
CA MET A 146 -12.04 -12.08 18.88
C MET A 146 -12.80 -12.84 19.97
N GLY A 147 -13.52 -13.88 19.58
CA GLY A 147 -14.32 -14.72 20.47
C GLY A 147 -15.58 -14.05 21.05
N VAL A 148 -15.93 -12.83 20.66
CA VAL A 148 -17.11 -12.09 21.16
C VAL A 148 -18.05 -11.69 20.03
N GLY A 149 -19.32 -12.11 20.12
CA GLY A 149 -20.33 -11.80 19.10
C GLY A 149 -19.89 -12.27 17.72
N TRP A 150 -19.85 -11.37 16.73
CA TRP A 150 -19.36 -11.67 15.39
C TRP A 150 -17.84 -11.89 15.30
N GLY A 151 -17.07 -11.56 16.33
CA GLY A 151 -15.62 -11.65 16.29
C GLY A 151 -14.96 -10.50 15.55
N ASP A 152 -13.66 -10.65 15.27
CA ASP A 152 -12.96 -9.83 14.29
C ASP A 152 -13.51 -10.08 12.86
N PHE A 153 -13.01 -9.37 11.85
CA PHE A 153 -13.51 -9.54 10.48
C PHE A 153 -13.20 -10.92 9.88
N MET A 154 -12.15 -11.61 10.35
CA MET A 154 -11.83 -12.97 9.90
C MET A 154 -12.81 -14.00 10.47
N GLU A 155 -13.04 -13.98 11.79
CA GLU A 155 -14.04 -14.82 12.47
C GLU A 155 -15.43 -14.57 11.88
N ALA A 156 -15.78 -13.31 11.61
CA ALA A 156 -17.04 -12.95 11.00
C ALA A 156 -17.17 -13.47 9.56
N ALA A 157 -16.11 -13.37 8.75
CA ALA A 157 -16.10 -13.91 7.39
C ALA A 157 -16.23 -15.43 7.37
N GLU A 158 -15.55 -16.11 8.30
CA GLU A 158 -15.69 -17.55 8.47
C GLU A 158 -17.09 -17.94 8.95
N ALA A 159 -17.69 -17.17 9.86
CA ALA A 159 -19.05 -17.40 10.31
C ALA A 159 -20.07 -17.25 9.16
N VAL A 160 -19.93 -16.20 8.35
CA VAL A 160 -20.74 -16.00 7.14
C VAL A 160 -20.62 -17.19 6.19
N ARG A 161 -19.40 -17.70 5.97
CA ARG A 161 -19.15 -18.88 5.14
C ARG A 161 -19.90 -20.11 5.65
N HIS A 162 -19.82 -20.40 6.96
CA HIS A 162 -20.51 -21.55 7.55
C HIS A 162 -22.04 -21.43 7.46
N TYR A 163 -22.59 -20.26 7.76
CA TYR A 163 -24.03 -20.03 7.64
C TYR A 163 -24.52 -20.13 6.20
N ALA A 164 -23.76 -19.62 5.23
CA ALA A 164 -24.10 -19.73 3.82
C ALA A 164 -24.19 -21.20 3.37
N VAL A 165 -23.25 -22.05 3.80
CA VAL A 165 -23.30 -23.50 3.54
C VAL A 165 -24.48 -24.17 4.25
N ALA A 166 -24.73 -23.83 5.51
CA ALA A 166 -25.88 -24.37 6.24
C ALA A 166 -27.21 -24.00 5.56
N TYR A 167 -27.38 -22.72 5.20
CA TYR A 167 -28.54 -22.21 4.46
C TYR A 167 -28.72 -22.93 3.13
N ASP A 168 -27.65 -23.12 2.34
CA ASP A 168 -27.68 -23.82 1.06
C ASP A 168 -28.19 -25.27 1.20
N LEU A 169 -27.75 -25.98 2.24
CA LEU A 169 -28.15 -27.37 2.51
C LEU A 169 -29.61 -27.51 2.94
N VAL A 170 -30.10 -26.62 3.81
CA VAL A 170 -31.48 -26.70 4.35
C VAL A 170 -32.48 -25.81 3.61
N HIS A 171 -32.05 -25.12 2.55
CA HIS A 171 -32.85 -24.12 1.84
C HIS A 171 -34.26 -24.64 1.51
N SER A 172 -34.37 -25.86 0.96
CA SER A 172 -35.63 -26.43 0.48
C SER A 172 -36.67 -26.65 1.60
N VAL A 173 -36.25 -26.79 2.85
CA VAL A 173 -37.15 -27.07 3.99
C VAL A 173 -37.43 -25.83 4.86
N LEU A 174 -36.78 -24.70 4.60
CA LEU A 174 -37.07 -23.43 5.27
C LEU A 174 -38.36 -22.79 4.75
N SER A 175 -39.13 -22.19 5.66
CA SER A 175 -40.29 -21.37 5.30
C SER A 175 -39.86 -20.10 4.54
N PRO A 176 -40.72 -19.50 3.70
CA PRO A 176 -40.38 -18.25 3.01
C PRO A 176 -39.96 -17.13 3.96
N GLY A 177 -40.61 -17.02 5.13
CA GLY A 177 -40.28 -16.02 6.15
C GLY A 177 -38.91 -16.24 6.79
N ASP A 178 -38.56 -17.49 7.10
CA ASP A 178 -37.24 -17.84 7.64
C ASP A 178 -36.15 -17.54 6.60
N ARG A 179 -36.38 -17.88 5.33
CA ARG A 179 -35.44 -17.58 4.24
C ARG A 179 -35.19 -16.08 4.13
N GLU A 180 -36.24 -15.27 4.12
CA GLU A 180 -36.11 -13.81 4.05
C GLU A 180 -35.32 -13.25 5.24
N GLN A 181 -35.62 -13.74 6.45
CA GLN A 181 -34.89 -13.34 7.66
C GLN A 181 -33.40 -13.70 7.56
N ILE A 182 -33.07 -14.94 7.22
CA ILE A 182 -31.68 -15.43 7.14
C ILE A 182 -30.91 -14.65 6.07
N VAL A 183 -31.49 -14.50 4.87
CA VAL A 183 -30.89 -13.75 3.77
C VAL A 183 -30.61 -12.31 4.18
N ARG A 184 -31.56 -11.64 4.83
CA ARG A 184 -31.38 -10.25 5.31
C ARG A 184 -30.21 -10.14 6.30
N ARG A 185 -30.09 -11.07 7.23
CA ARG A 185 -29.03 -11.06 8.27
C ARG A 185 -27.65 -11.30 7.66
N LEU A 186 -27.53 -12.33 6.84
CA LEU A 186 -26.27 -12.68 6.17
C LEU A 186 -25.86 -11.61 5.14
N ALA A 187 -26.81 -11.06 4.39
CA ALA A 187 -26.56 -9.94 3.49
C ALA A 187 -26.03 -8.72 4.26
N GLY A 188 -26.65 -8.37 5.39
CA GLY A 188 -26.17 -7.27 6.24
C GLY A 188 -24.72 -7.45 6.67
N GLN A 189 -24.35 -8.63 7.16
CA GLN A 189 -22.98 -8.89 7.59
C GLN A 189 -22.00 -8.94 6.41
N THR A 190 -22.43 -9.47 5.26
CA THR A 190 -21.65 -9.46 4.01
C THR A 190 -21.36 -8.04 3.54
N GLU A 191 -22.36 -7.14 3.59
CA GLU A 191 -22.19 -5.71 3.28
C GLU A 191 -21.23 -5.03 4.27
N LYS A 192 -21.29 -5.40 5.55
CA LYS A 192 -20.35 -4.88 6.55
C LYS A 192 -18.92 -5.29 6.23
N LEU A 193 -18.68 -6.59 5.97
CA LEU A 193 -17.35 -7.08 5.56
C LEU A 193 -16.87 -6.39 4.28
N LEU A 194 -17.77 -6.24 3.30
CA LEU A 194 -17.48 -5.50 2.07
C LEU A 194 -17.07 -4.06 2.37
N LEU A 195 -17.80 -3.32 3.22
CA LEU A 195 -17.50 -1.93 3.54
C LEU A 195 -16.11 -1.76 4.17
N TYR A 196 -15.73 -2.65 5.10
CA TYR A 196 -14.49 -2.53 5.87
C TYR A 196 -13.28 -3.24 5.24
N ARG A 197 -13.43 -3.92 4.11
CA ARG A 197 -12.31 -4.60 3.42
C ARG A 197 -11.13 -3.69 3.05
N PHE A 198 -11.32 -2.38 2.97
CA PHE A 198 -10.26 -1.44 2.60
C PHE A 198 -9.30 -1.11 3.75
N VAL A 199 -9.66 -1.43 4.99
CA VAL A 199 -8.83 -1.16 6.17
C VAL A 199 -8.10 -2.40 6.70
N VAL A 200 -8.35 -3.58 6.11
CA VAL A 200 -7.66 -4.82 6.46
C VAL A 200 -6.43 -5.04 5.59
N PRO A 201 -5.37 -5.67 6.13
CA PRO A 201 -4.19 -6.02 5.35
C PRO A 201 -4.51 -6.91 4.14
N LYS A 202 -3.80 -6.69 3.03
CA LYS A 202 -3.90 -7.43 1.77
C LYS A 202 -3.01 -8.68 1.76
N ASN A 203 -3.11 -9.46 2.82
CA ASN A 203 -2.40 -10.71 3.06
C ASN A 203 -3.43 -11.85 3.27
N ASN A 204 -3.13 -12.82 4.13
CA ASN A 204 -4.07 -13.85 4.55
C ASN A 204 -5.48 -13.33 4.95
N HIS A 205 -5.59 -12.13 5.52
CA HIS A 205 -6.86 -11.51 5.91
C HIS A 205 -7.78 -11.26 4.70
N ALA A 206 -7.25 -10.69 3.62
CA ALA A 206 -8.00 -10.41 2.40
C ALA A 206 -8.52 -11.70 1.73
N VAL A 207 -7.71 -12.78 1.76
CA VAL A 207 -8.12 -14.10 1.27
C VAL A 207 -9.28 -14.65 2.10
N ALA A 208 -9.18 -14.61 3.44
CA ALA A 208 -10.21 -15.12 4.34
C ALA A 208 -11.53 -14.33 4.22
N ILE A 209 -11.45 -12.99 4.22
CA ILE A 209 -12.62 -12.10 4.09
C ILE A 209 -13.26 -12.25 2.71
N GLY A 210 -12.44 -12.26 1.65
CA GLY A 210 -12.90 -12.50 0.29
C GLY A 210 -13.61 -13.85 0.15
N ALA A 211 -13.04 -14.93 0.70
CA ALA A 211 -13.68 -16.25 0.70
C ALA A 211 -15.05 -16.25 1.40
N GLY A 212 -15.19 -15.54 2.53
CA GLY A 212 -16.45 -15.37 3.23
C GLY A 212 -17.51 -14.64 2.41
N ILE A 213 -17.17 -13.45 1.89
CA ILE A 213 -18.05 -12.63 1.04
C ILE A 213 -18.45 -13.40 -0.23
N GLY A 214 -17.48 -14.04 -0.88
CA GLY A 214 -17.70 -14.82 -2.10
C GLY A 214 -18.61 -16.03 -1.84
N THR A 215 -18.49 -16.70 -0.70
CA THR A 215 -19.39 -17.81 -0.35
C THR A 215 -20.84 -17.32 -0.18
N ALA A 216 -21.04 -16.20 0.52
CA ALA A 216 -22.37 -15.60 0.64
C ALA A 216 -22.95 -15.18 -0.71
N ALA A 217 -22.12 -14.63 -1.59
CA ALA A 217 -22.51 -14.29 -2.96
C ALA A 217 -23.02 -15.50 -3.76
N LEU A 218 -22.36 -16.65 -3.64
CA LEU A 218 -22.76 -17.87 -4.33
C LEU A 218 -24.02 -18.51 -3.73
N ALA A 219 -24.28 -18.30 -2.43
CA ALA A 219 -25.35 -18.94 -1.69
C ALA A 219 -26.67 -18.15 -1.70
N LEU A 220 -26.62 -16.83 -1.67
CA LEU A 220 -27.80 -15.99 -1.46
C LEU A 220 -28.34 -15.51 -2.81
N ASP A 221 -29.61 -15.83 -3.11
CA ASP A 221 -30.34 -15.27 -4.25
C ASP A 221 -30.68 -13.78 -3.98
N HIS A 222 -29.66 -12.93 -3.97
CA HIS A 222 -29.74 -11.51 -3.64
C HIS A 222 -29.31 -10.63 -4.83
N PRO A 223 -29.98 -9.49 -5.11
CA PRO A 223 -29.65 -8.64 -6.26
C PRO A 223 -28.20 -8.14 -6.31
N ARG A 224 -27.53 -8.06 -5.15
CA ARG A 224 -26.13 -7.63 -5.04
C ARG A 224 -25.11 -8.77 -5.06
N ALA A 225 -25.53 -10.03 -5.21
CA ALA A 225 -24.65 -11.19 -5.16
C ALA A 225 -23.46 -11.07 -6.13
N GLN A 226 -23.68 -10.64 -7.38
CA GLN A 226 -22.59 -10.47 -8.34
C GLN A 226 -21.59 -9.40 -7.90
N VAL A 227 -22.06 -8.29 -7.31
CA VAL A 227 -21.19 -7.22 -6.78
C VAL A 227 -20.32 -7.75 -5.64
N TRP A 228 -20.90 -8.59 -4.77
CA TRP A 228 -20.16 -9.24 -3.70
C TRP A 228 -19.10 -10.20 -4.23
N LEU A 229 -19.43 -11.03 -5.22
CA LEU A 229 -18.47 -11.97 -5.81
C LEU A 229 -17.33 -11.24 -6.52
N ASP A 230 -17.63 -10.19 -7.31
CA ASP A 230 -16.62 -9.42 -8.02
C ASP A 230 -15.64 -8.76 -7.03
N ALA A 231 -16.16 -8.21 -5.93
CA ALA A 231 -15.35 -7.64 -4.86
C ALA A 231 -14.55 -8.70 -4.09
N ALA A 232 -15.16 -9.84 -3.76
CA ALA A 232 -14.50 -10.97 -3.10
C ALA A 232 -13.31 -11.48 -3.92
N LEU A 233 -13.50 -11.67 -5.23
CA LEU A 233 -12.42 -12.07 -6.12
C LEU A 233 -11.33 -10.98 -6.20
N GLY A 234 -11.69 -9.69 -6.14
CA GLY A 234 -10.73 -8.59 -6.00
C GLY A 234 -9.84 -8.71 -4.76
N GLU A 235 -10.43 -8.97 -3.60
CA GLU A 235 -9.68 -9.17 -2.35
C GLU A 235 -8.79 -10.41 -2.40
N ILE A 236 -9.29 -11.52 -2.94
CA ILE A 236 -8.50 -12.75 -3.11
C ILE A 236 -7.34 -12.52 -4.09
N ARG A 237 -7.53 -11.77 -5.19
CA ARG A 237 -6.45 -11.40 -6.13
C ARG A 237 -5.33 -10.64 -5.44
N ALA A 238 -5.68 -9.71 -4.54
CA ALA A 238 -4.72 -8.93 -3.77
C ALA A 238 -3.99 -9.80 -2.75
N GLY A 239 -4.71 -10.57 -1.93
CA GLY A 239 -4.10 -11.43 -0.91
C GLY A 239 -3.20 -12.53 -1.49
N LEU A 240 -3.61 -13.16 -2.60
CA LEU A 240 -2.81 -14.20 -3.27
C LEU A 240 -1.60 -13.64 -4.04
N ALA A 241 -1.41 -12.32 -4.10
CA ALA A 241 -0.21 -11.73 -4.70
C ALA A 241 1.09 -12.12 -3.95
N GLN A 242 0.96 -12.55 -2.70
CA GLN A 242 2.05 -13.05 -1.87
C GLN A 242 2.54 -14.45 -2.25
N ILE A 243 1.86 -15.18 -3.13
CA ILE A 243 2.42 -16.39 -3.74
C ILE A 243 3.46 -15.94 -4.76
N GLU A 244 4.73 -16.24 -4.62
CA GLU A 244 5.81 -15.91 -5.55
C GLU A 244 5.68 -16.65 -6.91
N PRO A 245 6.42 -16.24 -7.96
CA PRO A 245 6.37 -16.91 -9.26
C PRO A 245 6.69 -18.40 -9.24
N ASP A 246 7.51 -18.87 -8.29
CA ASP A 246 7.83 -20.28 -8.09
C ASP A 246 6.85 -21.04 -7.17
N GLY A 247 5.82 -20.35 -6.67
CA GLY A 247 4.80 -20.91 -5.79
C GLY A 247 5.07 -20.76 -4.30
N SER A 248 6.28 -20.35 -3.88
CA SER A 248 6.55 -20.11 -2.46
C SER A 248 5.69 -18.96 -1.91
N TYR A 249 5.36 -19.00 -0.62
CA TYR A 249 4.49 -18.00 0.02
C TYR A 249 5.27 -17.13 1.00
N ARG A 250 4.97 -15.82 1.00
CA ARG A 250 5.73 -14.82 1.76
C ARG A 250 5.61 -14.96 3.28
N GLU A 251 4.41 -15.12 3.83
CA GLU A 251 4.19 -15.23 5.29
C GLU A 251 4.58 -16.61 5.88
N GLY A 252 5.39 -17.38 5.15
CA GLY A 252 5.87 -18.67 5.58
C GLY A 252 4.89 -19.86 5.48
N GLY A 253 5.37 -21.02 5.92
CA GLY A 253 4.72 -22.31 5.70
C GLY A 253 3.40 -22.49 6.46
N TYR A 254 3.26 -21.88 7.64
CA TYR A 254 2.02 -21.96 8.42
C TYR A 254 0.90 -21.14 7.79
N TYR A 255 1.13 -19.85 7.51
CA TYR A 255 0.12 -18.99 6.89
C TYR A 255 -0.23 -19.45 5.47
N ALA A 256 0.69 -20.09 4.76
CA ALA A 256 0.36 -20.80 3.53
C ALA A 256 -0.71 -21.90 3.75
N ARG A 257 -0.54 -22.75 4.75
CA ARG A 257 -1.55 -23.75 5.12
C ARG A 257 -2.85 -23.09 5.58
N TYR A 258 -2.76 -21.95 6.27
CA TYR A 258 -3.92 -21.16 6.69
C TYR A 258 -4.71 -20.67 5.48
N ILE A 259 -4.09 -19.99 4.51
CA ILE A 259 -4.79 -19.54 3.31
C ILE A 259 -5.34 -20.72 2.50
N ALA A 260 -4.64 -21.86 2.42
CA ALA A 260 -5.14 -23.06 1.76
C ALA A 260 -6.43 -23.57 2.45
N SER A 261 -6.46 -23.58 3.78
CA SER A 261 -7.64 -23.97 4.57
C SER A 261 -8.84 -23.03 4.41
N ARG A 262 -8.62 -21.79 3.95
CA ARG A 262 -9.68 -20.80 3.67
C ARG A 262 -10.11 -20.82 2.20
N LEU A 263 -9.13 -20.79 1.29
CA LEU A 263 -9.30 -20.68 -0.15
C LEU A 263 -9.87 -21.97 -0.76
N TYR A 264 -9.45 -23.15 -0.32
CA TYR A 264 -9.80 -24.41 -1.00
C TYR A 264 -11.27 -24.79 -0.81
N PRO A 265 -11.87 -24.63 0.39
CA PRO A 265 -13.32 -24.64 0.54
C PRO A 265 -14.04 -23.68 -0.41
N PHE A 266 -13.57 -22.43 -0.52
CA PHE A 266 -14.18 -21.46 -1.43
C PHE A 266 -14.05 -21.87 -2.90
N ALA A 267 -12.90 -22.44 -3.29
CA ALA A 267 -12.69 -22.96 -4.63
C ALA A 267 -13.61 -24.16 -4.95
N LEU A 268 -13.92 -25.02 -3.96
CA LEU A 268 -14.95 -26.04 -4.10
C LEU A 268 -16.31 -25.40 -4.41
N TYR A 269 -16.69 -24.38 -3.64
CA TYR A 269 -17.97 -23.69 -3.83
C TYR A 269 -18.07 -23.01 -5.19
N LEU A 270 -17.00 -22.33 -5.61
CA LEU A 270 -16.92 -21.68 -6.90
C LEU A 270 -16.98 -22.70 -8.04
N TYR A 271 -16.30 -23.84 -7.89
CA TYR A 271 -16.33 -24.92 -8.87
C TYR A 271 -17.73 -25.55 -8.98
N SER A 272 -18.38 -25.83 -7.84
CA SER A 272 -19.71 -26.43 -7.82
C SER A 272 -20.80 -25.47 -8.34
N ALA A 273 -20.77 -24.20 -7.93
CA ALA A 273 -21.80 -23.23 -8.26
C ALA A 273 -21.60 -22.56 -9.63
N ALA A 274 -20.36 -22.40 -10.08
CA ALA A 274 -20.03 -21.64 -11.30
C ALA A 274 -19.09 -22.38 -12.28
N GLY A 275 -18.64 -23.59 -11.97
CA GLY A 275 -17.77 -24.38 -12.84
C GLY A 275 -16.31 -23.93 -12.88
N VAL A 276 -15.90 -22.99 -12.02
CA VAL A 276 -14.55 -22.41 -12.03
C VAL A 276 -13.69 -22.99 -10.90
N ASN A 277 -12.65 -23.75 -11.27
CA ASN A 277 -11.70 -24.34 -10.32
C ASN A 277 -10.46 -23.45 -10.15
N LEU A 278 -10.34 -22.76 -9.02
CA LEU A 278 -9.19 -21.90 -8.73
C LEU A 278 -7.88 -22.67 -8.57
N LEU A 279 -7.89 -23.93 -8.09
CA LEU A 279 -6.67 -24.72 -7.89
C LEU A 279 -6.05 -25.15 -9.23
N SER A 280 -6.77 -25.01 -10.35
CA SER A 280 -6.19 -25.20 -11.69
C SER A 280 -5.37 -23.98 -12.17
N HIS A 281 -5.39 -22.86 -11.45
CA HIS A 281 -4.60 -21.68 -11.82
C HIS A 281 -3.09 -21.99 -11.73
N PRO A 282 -2.27 -21.68 -12.76
CA PRO A 282 -0.86 -22.10 -12.80
C PRO A 282 -0.03 -21.70 -11.58
N ARG A 283 -0.24 -20.51 -11.00
CA ARG A 283 0.49 -20.06 -9.81
C ARG A 283 0.00 -20.72 -8.51
N ILE A 284 -1.29 -21.06 -8.43
CA ILE A 284 -1.87 -21.77 -7.27
C ILE A 284 -1.42 -23.24 -7.30
N ARG A 285 -1.34 -23.82 -8.50
CA ARG A 285 -0.77 -25.14 -8.76
C ARG A 285 0.67 -25.28 -8.25
N LEU A 286 1.50 -24.25 -8.46
CA LEU A 286 2.87 -24.22 -7.94
C LEU A 286 2.92 -24.03 -6.43
N PHE A 287 1.98 -23.25 -5.88
CA PHE A 287 1.80 -23.12 -4.44
C PHE A 287 1.41 -24.45 -3.77
N ASP A 288 0.51 -25.22 -4.38
CA ASP A 288 0.19 -26.59 -3.96
C ASP A 288 1.43 -27.50 -3.98
N ARG A 289 2.24 -27.41 -5.04
CA ARG A 289 3.50 -28.15 -5.14
C ARG A 289 4.49 -27.75 -4.06
N TRP A 290 4.64 -26.45 -3.80
CA TRP A 290 5.53 -25.94 -2.75
C TRP A 290 5.08 -26.40 -1.36
N LEU A 291 3.79 -26.30 -1.03
CA LEU A 291 3.21 -26.82 0.21
C LEU A 291 3.55 -28.30 0.42
N ALA A 292 3.48 -29.10 -0.64
CA ALA A 292 3.85 -30.52 -0.61
C ALA A 292 5.36 -30.73 -0.41
N ASP A 293 6.21 -29.90 -1.01
CA ASP A 293 7.66 -30.02 -0.92
C ASP A 293 8.20 -29.57 0.44
N ILE A 294 7.61 -28.55 1.08
CA ILE A 294 8.02 -28.09 2.41
C ILE A 294 7.47 -28.94 3.55
N GLU A 295 6.53 -29.85 3.30
CA GLU A 295 6.04 -30.74 4.35
C GLU A 295 7.16 -31.67 4.83
N LYS A 296 7.43 -31.61 6.14
CA LYS A 296 8.41 -32.47 6.80
C LYS A 296 7.90 -33.91 6.83
N PRO A 297 8.79 -34.90 7.01
CA PRO A 297 8.40 -36.31 7.08
C PRO A 297 7.46 -36.67 8.23
N ASP A 298 7.26 -35.78 9.21
CA ASP A 298 6.27 -35.97 10.27
C ASP A 298 4.90 -35.35 9.94
N GLY A 299 4.77 -34.59 8.85
CA GLY A 299 3.56 -33.88 8.42
C GLY A 299 3.45 -32.43 8.91
N SER A 300 4.41 -31.92 9.69
CA SER A 300 4.47 -30.48 10.02
C SER A 300 5.25 -29.70 8.95
N VAL A 301 5.22 -28.37 9.01
CA VAL A 301 6.03 -27.47 8.16
C VAL A 301 7.24 -26.94 8.92
N PRO A 302 8.27 -26.44 8.23
CA PRO A 302 9.30 -25.60 8.81
C PRO A 302 8.71 -24.47 9.67
N ASP A 303 9.32 -24.22 10.83
CA ASP A 303 8.82 -23.24 11.80
C ASP A 303 9.45 -21.84 11.58
N PHE A 304 9.74 -21.46 10.33
CA PHE A 304 10.30 -20.13 10.00
C PHE A 304 9.18 -19.08 9.92
N ASP A 305 9.53 -17.81 10.05
CA ASP A 305 8.55 -16.72 10.20
C ASP A 305 7.56 -16.97 11.35
N ASP A 306 6.38 -16.36 11.28
CA ASP A 306 5.26 -16.65 12.16
C ASP A 306 4.62 -18.00 11.85
N ALA A 307 5.28 -19.07 12.31
CA ALA A 307 4.83 -20.44 12.13
C ALA A 307 4.48 -21.17 13.42
N PHE A 308 3.34 -21.85 13.34
CA PHE A 308 2.83 -22.82 14.29
C PHE A 308 3.00 -24.25 13.72
N PRO A 309 3.41 -25.25 14.53
CA PRO A 309 3.64 -26.63 14.06
C PRO A 309 2.37 -27.42 13.72
N GLU A 310 1.19 -26.85 13.97
CA GLU A 310 -0.12 -27.43 13.78
C GLU A 310 -0.40 -27.76 12.31
N ALA A 311 -1.22 -28.79 12.09
CA ALA A 311 -1.75 -29.13 10.79
C ALA A 311 -3.13 -28.48 10.59
N LEU A 312 -3.42 -28.09 9.36
CA LEU A 312 -4.72 -27.55 8.95
C LEU A 312 -5.35 -28.45 7.88
N LEU A 313 -6.68 -28.56 7.89
CA LEU A 313 -7.38 -29.47 6.99
C LEU A 313 -7.65 -28.81 5.63
N TYR A 314 -6.77 -29.07 4.66
CA TYR A 314 -6.91 -28.61 3.26
C TYR A 314 -6.55 -29.70 2.23
N GLN A 315 -5.60 -30.58 2.54
CA GLN A 315 -5.09 -31.60 1.61
C GLN A 315 -6.17 -32.51 1.00
N PRO A 316 -7.16 -33.06 1.75
CA PRO A 316 -8.19 -33.90 1.12
C PRO A 316 -9.13 -33.11 0.19
N ILE A 317 -9.26 -31.80 0.37
CA ILE A 317 -9.99 -30.92 -0.54
C ILE A 317 -9.17 -30.72 -1.83
N ALA A 318 -7.89 -30.40 -1.69
CA ALA A 318 -6.96 -30.28 -2.81
C ALA A 318 -6.80 -31.58 -3.60
N ALA A 319 -6.81 -32.75 -2.95
CA ALA A 319 -6.83 -34.05 -3.63
C ALA A 319 -8.02 -34.23 -4.59
N GLY A 320 -9.12 -33.51 -4.37
CA GLY A 320 -10.29 -33.50 -5.25
C GLY A 320 -10.23 -32.49 -6.39
N LEU A 321 -9.55 -31.36 -6.17
CA LEU A 321 -9.62 -30.19 -7.06
C LEU A 321 -8.30 -29.86 -7.77
N ALA A 322 -7.15 -30.12 -7.14
CA ALA A 322 -5.84 -29.76 -7.66
C ALA A 322 -5.39 -30.72 -8.78
N PRO A 323 -4.69 -30.21 -9.82
CA PRO A 323 -4.01 -31.07 -10.79
C PRO A 323 -3.04 -32.06 -10.14
N GLU A 324 -2.35 -31.66 -9.05
CA GLU A 324 -1.40 -32.42 -8.22
C GLU A 324 -2.07 -33.49 -7.33
N SER A 325 -3.36 -33.76 -7.54
CA SER A 325 -4.22 -34.62 -6.72
C SER A 325 -3.55 -35.89 -6.16
N GLY A 326 -2.74 -36.60 -6.95
CA GLY A 326 -2.05 -37.82 -6.52
C GLY A 326 -1.00 -37.61 -5.41
N GLU A 327 -0.22 -36.53 -5.48
CA GLU A 327 0.85 -36.24 -4.50
C GLU A 327 0.29 -35.66 -3.20
N VAL A 328 -0.66 -34.72 -3.31
CA VAL A 328 -1.35 -34.17 -2.14
C VAL A 328 -2.13 -35.26 -1.39
N ARG A 329 -2.76 -36.18 -2.14
CA ARG A 329 -3.40 -37.37 -1.56
C ARG A 329 -2.39 -38.26 -0.85
N ARG A 330 -1.23 -38.52 -1.45
CA ARG A 330 -0.16 -39.33 -0.84
C ARG A 330 0.29 -38.75 0.51
N LEU A 331 0.50 -37.43 0.58
CA LEU A 331 0.89 -36.74 1.82
C LEU A 331 -0.20 -36.83 2.89
N PHE A 332 -1.45 -36.56 2.52
CA PHE A 332 -2.58 -36.71 3.44
C PHE A 332 -2.68 -38.12 4.03
N LEU A 333 -2.48 -39.16 3.20
CA LEU A 333 -2.51 -40.56 3.64
C LEU A 333 -1.28 -40.99 4.45
N ARG A 334 -0.17 -40.23 4.41
CA ARG A 334 1.02 -40.49 5.21
C ARG A 334 0.81 -40.11 6.69
N HIS A 335 0.01 -39.07 6.95
CA HIS A 335 -0.23 -38.55 8.29
C HIS A 335 -1.72 -38.34 8.63
N PRO A 336 -2.58 -39.36 8.48
CA PRO A 336 -4.04 -39.21 8.63
C PRO A 336 -4.45 -38.74 10.05
N GLY A 337 -3.61 -39.00 11.06
CA GLY A 337 -3.84 -38.61 12.45
C GLY A 337 -3.54 -37.15 12.81
N ARG A 338 -2.89 -36.36 11.94
CA ARG A 338 -2.56 -34.95 12.25
C ARG A 338 -3.69 -33.97 11.95
N SER A 339 -4.63 -34.34 11.09
CA SER A 339 -5.76 -33.47 10.76
C SER A 339 -6.64 -33.21 12.00
N PRO A 340 -7.01 -31.95 12.30
CA PRO A 340 -7.83 -31.64 13.47
C PRO A 340 -9.18 -32.39 13.39
N LYS A 341 -9.61 -32.99 14.51
CA LYS A 341 -10.81 -33.84 14.53
C LYS A 341 -12.10 -33.03 14.35
N ASP A 342 -12.21 -31.88 14.99
CA ASP A 342 -13.45 -31.09 15.00
C ASP A 342 -13.47 -29.97 13.94
N ASP A 343 -12.61 -30.06 12.92
CA ASP A 343 -12.54 -29.04 11.86
C ASP A 343 -13.78 -29.11 10.95
N PRO A 344 -14.55 -28.01 10.79
CA PRO A 344 -15.71 -27.99 9.90
C PRO A 344 -15.35 -28.24 8.42
N ASN A 345 -14.07 -28.14 8.03
CA ASN A 345 -13.60 -28.46 6.68
C ASN A 345 -13.68 -29.98 6.34
N TRP A 346 -13.97 -30.85 7.32
CA TRP A 346 -14.24 -32.28 7.05
C TRP A 346 -15.43 -32.48 6.11
N ILE A 347 -16.39 -31.54 6.11
CA ILE A 347 -17.54 -31.54 5.20
C ILE A 347 -17.10 -31.30 3.76
N GLU A 348 -16.25 -30.30 3.51
CA GLU A 348 -15.70 -30.03 2.18
C GLU A 348 -14.78 -31.17 1.74
N ALA A 349 -13.95 -31.71 2.64
CA ALA A 349 -13.13 -32.89 2.37
C ALA A 349 -13.99 -34.08 1.93
N PHE A 350 -15.08 -34.36 2.65
CA PHE A 350 -16.02 -35.44 2.31
C PHE A 350 -16.64 -35.27 0.92
N CYS A 351 -16.93 -34.03 0.52
CA CYS A 351 -17.55 -33.72 -0.77
C CYS A 351 -16.53 -33.70 -1.93
N ALA A 352 -15.37 -33.09 -1.72
CA ALA A 352 -14.36 -32.88 -2.75
C ALA A 352 -13.47 -34.10 -3.00
N TYR A 353 -13.07 -34.83 -1.95
CA TYR A 353 -12.05 -35.87 -2.04
C TYR A 353 -12.35 -36.92 -3.10
N THR A 354 -11.31 -37.34 -3.82
CA THR A 354 -11.37 -38.39 -4.84
C THR A 354 -10.29 -39.44 -4.61
N GLU A 355 -10.60 -40.71 -4.89
CA GLU A 355 -9.66 -41.83 -4.79
C GLU A 355 -8.89 -42.06 -6.10
N ARG A 356 -8.48 -40.98 -6.78
CA ARG A 356 -7.67 -41.09 -8.01
C ARG A 356 -6.41 -41.93 -7.74
N PRO A 357 -5.94 -42.73 -8.71
CA PRO A 357 -4.71 -43.50 -8.56
C PRO A 357 -3.56 -42.62 -8.05
N LEU A 358 -2.81 -43.13 -7.08
CA LEU A 358 -1.59 -42.46 -6.66
C LEU A 358 -0.64 -42.47 -7.86
N LEU A 359 -0.25 -41.29 -8.33
CA LEU A 359 0.83 -41.21 -9.29
C LEU A 359 2.13 -41.56 -8.57
N SER A 360 2.93 -42.45 -9.17
CA SER A 360 4.31 -42.66 -8.74
C SER A 360 5.09 -41.37 -9.03
N VAL A 361 5.30 -40.53 -8.02
CA VAL A 361 6.26 -39.43 -8.13
C VAL A 361 7.63 -40.04 -7.95
N PRO A 362 8.56 -39.93 -8.92
CA PRO A 362 9.94 -40.34 -8.71
C PRO A 362 10.51 -39.52 -7.55
N ASP A 363 10.80 -40.19 -6.44
CA ASP A 363 11.32 -39.62 -5.19
C ASP A 363 12.86 -39.61 -5.22
N ASP A 364 13.42 -39.24 -6.37
CA ASP A 364 14.86 -39.22 -6.61
C ASP A 364 15.49 -37.85 -6.35
N ARG A 365 14.73 -36.90 -5.79
CA ARG A 365 15.18 -35.52 -5.57
C ARG A 365 15.86 -35.40 -4.21
N SER A 366 17.19 -35.29 -4.21
CA SER A 366 17.98 -34.96 -3.02
C SER A 366 17.74 -33.53 -2.50
N ALA A 367 17.23 -32.63 -3.35
CA ALA A 367 16.76 -31.31 -2.97
C ALA A 367 15.74 -30.71 -3.96
N VAL A 368 15.02 -29.69 -3.48
CA VAL A 368 14.10 -28.82 -4.23
C VAL A 368 14.41 -27.37 -3.90
N PHE A 369 14.42 -26.48 -4.90
CA PHE A 369 14.82 -25.08 -4.76
C PHE A 369 13.69 -24.13 -5.20
N TYR A 370 13.49 -23.06 -4.43
CA TYR A 370 12.49 -22.00 -4.63
C TYR A 370 13.19 -20.64 -4.55
N PRO A 371 13.91 -20.23 -5.62
CA PRO A 371 14.78 -19.06 -5.59
C PRO A 371 14.04 -17.72 -5.46
N HIS A 372 12.75 -17.63 -5.82
CA HIS A 372 11.97 -16.39 -5.63
C HIS A 372 11.55 -16.21 -4.17
N GLY A 373 11.33 -17.30 -3.43
CA GLY A 373 11.17 -17.29 -1.98
C GLY A 373 12.50 -17.33 -1.21
N GLY A 374 13.61 -17.63 -1.89
CA GLY A 374 14.91 -17.84 -1.27
C GLY A 374 14.96 -19.10 -0.40
N MET A 375 14.27 -20.18 -0.78
CA MET A 375 14.16 -21.40 0.03
C MET A 375 14.78 -22.61 -0.68
N ALA A 376 15.45 -23.46 0.09
CA ALA A 376 15.97 -24.74 -0.37
C ALA A 376 15.55 -25.84 0.61
N VAL A 377 14.96 -26.91 0.07
CA VAL A 377 14.56 -28.11 0.81
C VAL A 377 15.50 -29.24 0.42
N PHE A 378 16.28 -29.74 1.36
CA PHE A 378 17.11 -30.93 1.20
C PHE A 378 16.37 -32.12 1.78
N ARG A 379 16.32 -33.26 1.06
CA ARG A 379 15.59 -34.44 1.55
C ARG A 379 16.17 -35.76 1.12
N ASP A 380 16.04 -36.71 2.03
CA ASP A 380 16.21 -38.15 1.82
C ASP A 380 14.91 -38.80 2.32
N ASP A 381 13.79 -38.59 1.58
CA ASP A 381 12.43 -38.93 2.03
C ASP A 381 12.35 -40.43 2.38
N PRO A 382 11.91 -40.82 3.60
CA PRO A 382 11.34 -40.02 4.69
C PRO A 382 12.27 -39.74 5.88
N GLU A 383 13.57 -40.02 5.80
CA GLU A 383 14.43 -40.00 6.97
C GLU A 383 14.96 -38.61 7.31
N ILE A 384 15.43 -37.83 6.33
CA ILE A 384 16.13 -36.55 6.57
C ILE A 384 15.46 -35.43 5.78
N PHE A 385 15.28 -34.29 6.43
CA PHE A 385 14.74 -33.05 5.87
C PHE A 385 15.51 -31.85 6.43
N GLY A 386 16.18 -31.11 5.55
CA GLY A 386 16.82 -29.82 5.87
C GLY A 386 16.11 -28.68 5.16
N PHE A 387 15.89 -27.57 5.85
CA PHE A 387 15.33 -26.36 5.25
C PHE A 387 16.32 -25.21 5.41
N PHE A 388 16.68 -24.58 4.30
CA PHE A 388 17.63 -23.48 4.26
C PHE A 388 16.94 -22.25 3.67
N LEU A 389 16.93 -21.17 4.45
CA LEU A 389 16.24 -19.93 4.15
C LEU A 389 17.27 -18.83 3.91
N GLY A 390 17.27 -18.27 2.71
CA GLY A 390 17.98 -17.03 2.40
C GLY A 390 17.12 -15.79 2.53
N GLU A 391 15.83 -15.94 2.22
CA GLU A 391 14.80 -14.91 2.04
C GLU A 391 15.27 -13.66 1.28
N PRO A 392 14.82 -13.41 0.03
CA PRO A 392 15.25 -12.24 -0.71
C PRO A 392 14.79 -10.97 0.01
N GLY A 393 15.71 -10.05 0.29
CA GLY A 393 15.38 -8.79 0.96
C GLY A 393 14.30 -8.03 0.20
N ARG A 394 13.17 -7.77 0.88
CA ARG A 394 12.00 -7.10 0.29
C ARG A 394 11.94 -5.65 0.79
N PRO A 395 11.55 -4.67 -0.06
CA PRO A 395 11.32 -3.30 0.38
C PRO A 395 10.21 -3.21 1.44
N HIS A 396 9.26 -4.14 1.42
CA HIS A 396 8.14 -4.22 2.33
C HIS A 396 8.01 -5.67 2.78
N LEU A 397 8.44 -5.96 4.00
CA LEU A 397 8.31 -7.29 4.59
C LEU A 397 6.90 -7.41 5.18
N SER A 398 6.26 -8.57 5.05
CA SER A 398 4.89 -8.83 5.53
C SER A 398 4.75 -8.57 7.03
N GLY A 399 3.53 -8.51 7.60
CA GLY A 399 3.38 -8.46 9.07
C GLY A 399 3.99 -9.66 9.82
N HIS A 400 4.32 -10.74 9.10
CA HIS A 400 4.66 -12.06 9.62
C HIS A 400 6.10 -12.52 9.33
N ASP A 401 6.86 -11.85 8.44
CA ASP A 401 8.23 -12.29 8.10
C ASP A 401 9.20 -12.02 9.26
N HIS A 402 10.15 -12.92 9.50
CA HIS A 402 11.30 -12.74 10.39
C HIS A 402 12.54 -12.44 9.55
N VAL A 403 13.45 -11.59 10.04
CA VAL A 403 14.64 -11.20 9.26
C VAL A 403 15.80 -12.15 9.56
N GLU A 404 15.81 -13.29 8.86
CA GLU A 404 16.68 -14.43 9.17
C GLU A 404 17.50 -14.99 7.98
N PRO A 405 18.24 -14.15 7.22
CA PRO A 405 18.96 -14.60 6.04
C PRO A 405 20.06 -15.62 6.38
N GLY A 406 19.96 -16.79 5.77
CA GLY A 406 20.87 -17.91 5.98
C GLY A 406 20.46 -18.84 7.12
N ALA A 407 19.26 -18.71 7.69
CA ALA A 407 18.75 -19.62 8.70
C ALA A 407 18.61 -21.05 8.16
N PHE A 408 18.87 -22.03 9.03
CA PHE A 408 18.86 -23.45 8.68
C PHE A 408 18.15 -24.27 9.76
N THR A 409 17.22 -25.15 9.38
CA THR A 409 16.59 -26.11 10.29
C THR A 409 16.78 -27.54 9.79
N LEU A 410 16.74 -28.49 10.73
CA LEU A 410 17.01 -29.89 10.46
C LEU A 410 16.03 -30.78 11.20
N HIS A 411 15.34 -31.62 10.45
CA HIS A 411 14.51 -32.71 10.93
C HIS A 411 15.09 -34.04 10.41
N ALA A 412 15.34 -34.99 11.29
CA ALA A 412 15.77 -36.32 10.89
C ALA A 412 15.18 -37.40 11.80
N PHE A 413 14.94 -38.58 11.23
CA PHE A 413 14.43 -39.78 11.92
C PHE A 413 13.13 -39.52 12.69
N GLY A 414 12.22 -38.73 12.11
CA GLY A 414 10.94 -38.38 12.73
C GLY A 414 11.03 -37.37 13.89
N LYS A 415 12.19 -36.72 14.09
CA LYS A 415 12.43 -35.75 15.16
C LYS A 415 13.00 -34.45 14.59
N ASN A 416 12.62 -33.32 15.18
CA ASN A 416 13.28 -32.05 14.91
C ASN A 416 14.56 -31.99 15.72
N LEU A 417 15.68 -31.66 15.07
CA LEU A 417 17.03 -31.68 15.65
C LEU A 417 17.64 -30.28 15.74
N LEU A 418 17.55 -29.48 14.67
CA LEU A 418 17.79 -28.03 14.72
C LEU A 418 16.45 -27.32 14.59
N LEU A 419 16.14 -26.50 15.57
CA LEU A 419 14.88 -25.78 15.72
C LEU A 419 14.99 -24.37 15.18
N ASP A 420 13.88 -23.84 14.71
CA ASP A 420 13.63 -22.40 14.72
C ASP A 420 12.77 -22.04 15.94
N ALA A 421 12.81 -20.79 16.37
CA ALA A 421 11.96 -20.28 17.44
C ALA A 421 10.48 -20.20 17.01
N GLY A 422 10.20 -19.88 15.74
CA GLY A 422 8.85 -19.70 15.20
C GLY A 422 8.09 -18.54 15.81
N TYR A 423 6.76 -18.56 15.73
CA TYR A 423 5.88 -17.43 16.06
C TYR A 423 5.93 -16.94 17.53
N GLY A 424 5.86 -17.88 18.46
CA GLY A 424 5.48 -17.70 19.86
C GLY A 424 4.12 -18.35 20.14
N PRO A 425 3.93 -19.02 21.29
CA PRO A 425 2.74 -19.82 21.56
C PRO A 425 1.43 -19.03 21.69
N LEU A 426 1.49 -17.71 21.91
CA LEU A 426 0.32 -16.82 21.88
C LEU A 426 0.27 -15.95 20.61
N GLY A 427 1.07 -16.29 19.60
CA GLY A 427 1.17 -15.52 18.35
C GLY A 427 1.65 -14.09 18.60
N VAL A 428 1.00 -13.11 17.93
CA VAL A 428 1.32 -11.68 18.10
C VAL A 428 1.18 -11.16 19.54
N GLU A 429 0.37 -11.81 20.37
CA GLU A 429 0.14 -11.41 21.76
C GLU A 429 1.16 -12.02 22.74
N ASP A 430 2.16 -12.75 22.24
CA ASP A 430 3.15 -13.41 23.10
C ASP A 430 4.04 -12.39 23.84
N PRO A 431 4.17 -12.48 25.18
CA PRO A 431 5.01 -11.57 25.94
C PRO A 431 6.49 -11.63 25.54
N ASN A 432 6.94 -12.75 24.96
CA ASN A 432 8.30 -12.94 24.48
C ASN A 432 8.44 -12.72 22.97
N ARG A 433 7.48 -12.06 22.30
CA ARG A 433 7.51 -11.80 20.85
C ARG A 433 8.83 -11.20 20.35
N ALA A 434 9.45 -10.33 21.16
CA ALA A 434 10.74 -9.72 20.84
C ALA A 434 11.89 -10.72 20.74
N TRP A 435 11.82 -11.88 21.41
CA TRP A 435 12.77 -12.99 21.23
C TRP A 435 12.49 -13.72 19.91
N TYR A 436 11.25 -14.16 19.71
CA TYR A 436 10.86 -14.98 18.56
C TYR A 436 11.21 -14.34 17.21
N ALA A 437 11.02 -13.02 17.08
CA ALA A 437 11.35 -12.28 15.86
C ALA A 437 12.81 -11.77 15.79
N SER A 438 13.69 -12.18 16.71
CA SER A 438 15.07 -11.69 16.80
C SER A 438 16.06 -12.64 16.11
N ALA A 439 17.09 -12.08 15.49
CA ALA A 439 18.17 -12.85 14.84
C ALA A 439 18.84 -13.89 15.78
N GLN A 440 18.86 -13.64 17.09
CA GLN A 440 19.43 -14.53 18.10
C GLN A 440 18.61 -15.80 18.34
N ALA A 441 17.38 -15.84 17.85
CA ALA A 441 16.47 -16.96 17.96
C ALA A 441 16.52 -17.92 16.74
N HIS A 442 17.35 -17.59 15.73
CA HIS A 442 17.47 -18.32 14.49
C HIS A 442 18.89 -18.88 14.29
N ASN A 443 19.00 -19.99 13.57
CA ASN A 443 20.28 -20.62 13.23
C ASN A 443 21.04 -19.86 12.14
N MET A 444 21.42 -18.60 12.39
CA MET A 444 22.05 -17.68 11.43
C MET A 444 23.35 -17.06 11.97
N VAL A 445 24.16 -16.43 11.11
CA VAL A 445 25.36 -15.72 11.56
C VAL A 445 24.99 -14.40 12.24
N LEU A 446 25.57 -14.13 13.40
CA LEU A 446 25.48 -12.86 14.11
C LEU A 446 26.78 -12.07 13.95
N VAL A 447 26.65 -10.76 13.77
CA VAL A 447 27.76 -9.80 13.73
C VAL A 447 27.64 -8.90 14.94
N ASP A 448 28.65 -8.93 15.82
CA ASP A 448 28.67 -8.26 17.12
C ASP A 448 27.43 -8.59 17.97
N GLY A 449 26.94 -9.84 17.86
CA GLY A 449 25.77 -10.35 18.56
C GLY A 449 24.42 -9.94 17.98
N LEU A 450 24.39 -9.32 16.80
CA LEU A 450 23.18 -8.78 16.15
C LEU A 450 23.01 -9.35 14.72
N GLY A 451 21.75 -9.41 14.27
CA GLY A 451 21.42 -9.61 12.84
C GLY A 451 21.24 -8.29 12.08
N PRO A 452 20.61 -8.32 10.89
CA PRO A 452 20.36 -7.13 10.07
C PRO A 452 19.69 -5.99 10.84
N ASP A 453 20.16 -4.76 10.61
CA ASP A 453 19.48 -3.54 11.06
C ASP A 453 18.24 -3.28 10.22
N GLN A 454 17.07 -3.33 10.84
CA GLN A 454 15.76 -3.24 10.17
C GLN A 454 15.31 -1.78 9.91
N ASN A 455 16.10 -0.79 10.33
CA ASN A 455 15.74 0.62 10.16
C ASN A 455 15.55 0.99 8.66
N PRO A 456 14.40 1.52 8.22
CA PRO A 456 14.13 1.77 6.79
C PRO A 456 14.97 2.90 6.17
N VAL A 457 15.64 3.73 6.98
CA VAL A 457 16.38 4.91 6.50
C VAL A 457 17.88 4.64 6.40
N ARG A 458 18.43 3.87 7.32
CA ARG A 458 19.88 3.61 7.45
C ARG A 458 20.24 2.15 7.70
N GLY A 459 19.25 1.27 7.68
CA GLY A 459 19.39 -0.14 8.01
C GLY A 459 20.11 -0.92 6.93
N ASP A 460 20.31 -2.20 7.22
CA ASP A 460 20.93 -3.15 6.33
C ASP A 460 19.91 -3.66 5.29
N PRO A 461 20.36 -4.26 4.17
CA PRO A 461 19.51 -5.14 3.38
C PRO A 461 18.89 -6.24 4.24
N LEU A 462 17.56 -6.38 4.22
CA LEU A 462 16.80 -7.26 5.12
C LEU A 462 16.68 -8.71 4.66
N GLY A 463 17.64 -9.20 3.87
CA GLY A 463 17.58 -10.57 3.34
C GLY A 463 18.85 -11.01 2.62
N GLY A 464 18.80 -12.20 2.04
CA GLY A 464 19.91 -12.86 1.36
C GLY A 464 19.56 -13.27 -0.06
N THR A 465 20.58 -13.31 -0.93
CA THR A 465 20.43 -13.81 -2.31
C THR A 465 20.82 -15.28 -2.36
N MET A 466 19.88 -16.14 -2.75
CA MET A 466 20.16 -17.55 -2.99
C MET A 466 20.93 -17.74 -4.31
N ARG A 467 22.05 -18.47 -4.27
CA ARG A 467 22.95 -18.74 -5.41
C ARG A 467 23.48 -20.16 -5.38
N ASP A 468 24.14 -20.55 -6.48
CA ASP A 468 24.91 -21.79 -6.62
C ASP A 468 24.18 -23.07 -6.17
N TYR A 469 22.87 -23.12 -6.39
CA TYR A 469 22.03 -24.25 -5.99
C TYR A 469 21.95 -25.30 -7.09
N PHE A 470 22.06 -26.57 -6.69
CA PHE A 470 21.97 -27.71 -7.58
C PHE A 470 21.69 -29.00 -6.80
N ALA A 471 21.11 -29.99 -7.47
CA ALA A 471 20.92 -31.33 -6.93
C ALA A 471 21.46 -32.39 -7.90
N ALA A 472 22.17 -33.36 -7.34
CA ALA A 472 22.65 -34.58 -7.98
C ALA A 472 22.33 -35.79 -7.06
N PRO A 473 22.47 -37.04 -7.55
CA PRO A 473 22.01 -38.22 -6.80
C PRO A 473 22.56 -38.35 -5.37
N SER A 474 23.84 -38.02 -5.16
CA SER A 474 24.54 -38.18 -3.88
C SER A 474 24.87 -36.85 -3.18
N ILE A 475 24.62 -35.71 -3.81
CA ILE A 475 24.90 -34.40 -3.23
C ILE A 475 23.90 -33.35 -3.71
N ALA A 476 23.52 -32.45 -2.82
CA ALA A 476 22.83 -31.21 -3.18
C ALA A 476 23.46 -30.05 -2.42
N ALA A 477 23.39 -28.85 -2.98
CA ALA A 477 23.86 -27.65 -2.30
C ALA A 477 23.00 -26.43 -2.61
N ALA A 478 23.09 -25.43 -1.75
CA ALA A 478 22.62 -24.07 -2.00
C ALA A 478 23.47 -23.08 -1.18
N SER A 479 23.59 -21.86 -1.67
CA SER A 479 24.30 -20.76 -1.01
C SER A 479 23.39 -19.56 -0.80
N VAL A 480 23.64 -18.82 0.27
CA VAL A 480 23.01 -17.52 0.57
C VAL A 480 24.11 -16.49 0.77
N HIS A 481 23.99 -15.38 0.05
CA HIS A 481 24.84 -14.21 0.20
C HIS A 481 24.05 -13.09 0.86
N ALA A 482 24.50 -12.61 2.01
CA ALA A 482 23.85 -11.53 2.76
C ALA A 482 24.87 -10.45 3.14
N ARG A 483 24.39 -9.24 3.40
CA ARG A 483 25.21 -8.13 3.89
C ARG A 483 24.47 -7.43 5.02
N TYR A 484 25.08 -7.38 6.19
CA TYR A 484 24.55 -6.63 7.31
C TYR A 484 25.66 -6.28 8.30
N ARG A 485 25.45 -5.21 9.08
CA ARG A 485 26.40 -4.75 10.11
C ARG A 485 27.82 -4.50 9.57
N GLY A 486 27.91 -4.08 8.31
CA GLY A 486 29.19 -3.84 7.63
C GLY A 486 29.99 -5.11 7.31
N ALA A 487 29.38 -6.29 7.40
CA ALA A 487 29.97 -7.56 7.00
C ALA A 487 29.24 -8.15 5.79
N VAL A 488 29.97 -8.92 4.98
CA VAL A 488 29.46 -9.80 3.94
C VAL A 488 29.48 -11.22 4.47
N ILE A 489 28.33 -11.89 4.45
CA ILE A 489 28.16 -13.26 4.90
C ILE A 489 27.88 -14.13 3.68
N HIS A 490 28.70 -15.16 3.50
CA HIS A 490 28.49 -16.23 2.54
C HIS A 490 28.28 -17.52 3.31
N ARG A 491 27.03 -18.02 3.30
CA ARG A 491 26.70 -19.33 3.87
C ARG A 491 26.40 -20.30 2.74
N ARG A 492 27.10 -21.44 2.70
CA ARG A 492 26.79 -22.55 1.80
C ARG A 492 26.44 -23.79 2.60
N VAL A 493 25.39 -24.49 2.20
CA VAL A 493 24.97 -25.78 2.77
C VAL A 493 25.11 -26.86 1.72
N TRP A 494 25.85 -27.93 2.03
CA TRP A 494 25.84 -29.17 1.26
C TRP A 494 25.13 -30.27 2.04
N PHE A 495 24.24 -30.98 1.36
CA PHE A 495 23.69 -32.24 1.82
C PHE A 495 24.47 -33.39 1.16
N ALA A 496 25.51 -33.87 1.86
CA ALA A 496 26.48 -34.83 1.34
C ALA A 496 26.08 -36.27 1.65
N GLY A 497 26.19 -37.14 0.65
CA GLY A 497 25.79 -38.55 0.72
C GLY A 497 24.29 -38.78 0.96
N ARG A 498 23.47 -37.73 0.98
CA ARG A 498 22.11 -37.73 1.57
C ARG A 498 22.09 -38.16 3.05
N ARG A 499 23.19 -37.90 3.80
CA ARG A 499 23.33 -38.35 5.20
C ARG A 499 23.70 -37.26 6.17
N ILE A 500 24.53 -36.31 5.75
CA ILE A 500 25.10 -35.27 6.62
C ILE A 500 25.00 -33.91 5.96
N PHE A 501 25.03 -32.86 6.78
CA PHE A 501 25.11 -31.50 6.29
C PHE A 501 26.47 -30.90 6.62
N VAL A 502 27.07 -30.23 5.64
CA VAL A 502 28.24 -29.38 5.84
C VAL A 502 27.80 -27.95 5.58
N VAL A 503 27.96 -27.07 6.56
CA VAL A 503 27.67 -25.63 6.44
C VAL A 503 28.99 -24.88 6.43
N SER A 504 29.30 -24.18 5.34
CA SER A 504 30.45 -23.28 5.24
C SER A 504 29.98 -21.85 5.44
N ASP A 505 30.42 -21.26 6.55
CA ASP A 505 30.25 -19.85 6.87
C ASP A 505 31.55 -19.11 6.58
N ARG A 506 31.49 -18.14 5.67
CA ARG A 506 32.55 -17.18 5.43
C ARG A 506 32.02 -15.78 5.72
N MET A 507 32.74 -15.05 6.55
CA MET A 507 32.38 -13.71 6.99
C MET A 507 33.53 -12.76 6.71
N GLU A 508 33.24 -11.65 6.05
CA GLU A 508 34.23 -10.63 5.69
C GLU A 508 33.74 -9.24 6.08
N SER A 509 34.63 -8.38 6.54
CA SER A 509 34.31 -7.03 6.97
C SER A 509 35.52 -6.11 6.80
N GLY A 510 35.29 -4.80 6.70
CA GLY A 510 36.36 -3.80 6.56
C GLY A 510 37.08 -3.44 7.86
N SER A 511 36.72 -4.07 8.98
CA SER A 511 37.28 -3.83 10.32
C SER A 511 37.03 -5.06 11.20
N PRO A 512 37.88 -5.41 12.17
CA PRO A 512 37.66 -6.59 13.02
C PRO A 512 36.27 -6.62 13.68
N ARG A 513 35.53 -7.73 13.53
CA ARG A 513 34.20 -7.96 14.11
C ARG A 513 34.15 -9.25 14.92
N HIS A 514 33.24 -9.29 15.90
CA HIS A 514 32.89 -10.54 16.59
C HIS A 514 31.81 -11.27 15.79
N PHE A 515 32.13 -12.47 15.31
CA PHE A 515 31.14 -13.32 14.65
C PHE A 515 30.71 -14.46 15.58
N ALA A 516 29.43 -14.81 15.53
CA ALA A 516 28.91 -15.96 16.26
C ALA A 516 27.79 -16.66 15.49
N VAL A 517 27.51 -17.93 15.80
CA VAL A 517 26.34 -18.65 15.29
C VAL A 517 25.65 -19.34 16.48
N PRO A 518 24.39 -19.01 16.80
CA PRO A 518 23.61 -19.73 17.79
C PRO A 518 22.96 -20.95 17.12
N TRP A 519 23.45 -22.16 17.42
CA TRP A 519 22.85 -23.39 16.90
C TRP A 519 21.82 -23.94 17.90
N HIS A 520 20.54 -23.82 17.56
CA HIS A 520 19.37 -24.18 18.35
C HIS A 520 19.05 -25.67 18.24
N GLY A 521 19.64 -26.49 19.12
CA GLY A 521 19.44 -27.94 19.08
C GLY A 521 18.33 -28.42 20.01
N ALA A 522 17.61 -29.46 19.59
CA ALA A 522 16.56 -30.08 20.37
C ALA A 522 17.09 -31.28 21.17
N GLY A 523 16.83 -31.31 22.49
CA GLY A 523 17.13 -32.44 23.36
C GLY A 523 18.19 -32.16 24.41
N ALA A 524 18.67 -33.22 25.05
CA ALA A 524 19.73 -33.15 26.03
C ALA A 524 21.03 -32.71 25.35
N PHE A 525 21.60 -31.60 25.82
CA PHE A 525 22.85 -31.03 25.31
C PHE A 525 24.07 -31.60 26.05
N GLU A 526 25.10 -31.92 25.28
CA GLU A 526 26.40 -32.36 25.76
C GLU A 526 27.50 -31.59 25.01
N ASP A 527 28.37 -30.88 25.73
CA ASP A 527 29.63 -30.36 25.19
C ASP A 527 30.68 -31.45 25.27
N LEU A 528 31.13 -31.94 24.11
CA LEU A 528 32.09 -33.04 23.98
C LEU A 528 33.55 -32.54 23.99
N GLY A 529 33.75 -31.24 24.15
CA GLY A 529 35.03 -30.57 24.00
C GLY A 529 35.61 -30.68 22.59
N GLN A 530 36.75 -30.03 22.38
CA GLN A 530 37.47 -30.04 21.09
C GLN A 530 36.58 -29.55 19.93
N ASN A 531 35.81 -28.48 20.16
CA ASN A 531 34.91 -27.87 19.19
C ASN A 531 33.77 -28.81 18.72
N ARG A 532 33.21 -29.60 19.63
CA ARG A 532 32.13 -30.56 19.33
C ARG A 532 31.02 -30.51 20.37
N VAL A 533 29.79 -30.63 19.90
CA VAL A 533 28.61 -30.73 20.76
C VAL A 533 27.67 -31.82 20.25
N ARG A 534 26.76 -32.27 21.11
CA ARG A 534 25.72 -33.22 20.76
C ARG A 534 24.40 -32.83 21.41
N TRP A 535 23.31 -33.01 20.65
CA TRP A 535 21.95 -33.04 21.19
C TRP A 535 21.36 -34.42 21.03
N THR A 536 20.72 -34.97 22.06
CA THR A 536 20.12 -36.31 22.03
C THR A 536 18.68 -36.30 22.54
N ARG A 537 17.79 -37.00 21.83
CA ARG A 537 16.39 -37.25 22.21
C ARG A 537 16.04 -38.70 21.87
N ASP A 538 15.69 -39.47 22.89
CA ASP A 538 15.43 -40.91 22.74
C ASP A 538 16.66 -41.58 22.06
N GLU A 539 16.45 -42.31 20.97
CA GLU A 539 17.50 -42.96 20.17
C GLU A 539 18.07 -42.06 19.06
N VAL A 540 17.55 -40.84 18.90
CA VAL A 540 17.94 -39.91 17.83
C VAL A 540 18.86 -38.83 18.38
N GLY A 541 19.93 -38.50 17.67
CA GLY A 541 20.83 -37.43 18.06
C GLY A 541 21.37 -36.63 16.88
N LEU A 542 21.93 -35.47 17.21
CA LEU A 542 22.64 -34.60 16.28
C LEU A 542 24.03 -34.32 16.86
N GLY A 543 25.06 -34.87 16.22
CA GLY A 543 26.44 -34.44 16.46
C GLY A 543 26.75 -33.21 15.62
N ALA A 544 27.36 -32.19 16.23
CA ALA A 544 27.90 -31.04 15.51
C ALA A 544 29.40 -30.90 15.77
N HIS A 545 30.17 -30.75 14.69
CA HIS A 545 31.62 -30.50 14.74
C HIS A 545 31.92 -29.16 14.08
N PHE A 546 32.56 -28.27 14.82
CA PHE A 546 32.95 -26.93 14.38
C PHE A 546 34.42 -26.96 13.97
N ILE A 547 34.68 -26.85 12.67
CA ILE A 547 36.00 -27.08 12.06
C ILE A 547 36.54 -25.74 11.54
N ARG A 548 37.72 -25.38 12.05
CA ARG A 548 38.54 -24.27 11.58
C ARG A 548 39.83 -24.78 10.95
N PRO A 549 40.46 -24.05 10.03
CA PRO A 549 41.75 -24.45 9.45
C PRO A 549 42.84 -24.66 10.50
N ASP A 550 42.87 -23.81 11.54
CA ASP A 550 43.88 -23.80 12.60
C ASP A 550 43.56 -24.70 13.80
N GLU A 551 42.40 -25.36 13.79
CA GLU A 551 41.88 -26.20 14.88
C GLU A 551 41.84 -25.51 16.25
N ALA A 552 41.93 -24.18 16.29
CA ALA A 552 41.97 -23.44 17.54
C ALA A 552 40.67 -23.64 18.35
N PRO A 553 40.74 -23.75 19.69
CA PRO A 553 39.55 -23.87 20.52
C PRO A 553 38.57 -22.71 20.28
N LEU A 554 37.30 -23.04 20.12
CA LEU A 554 36.20 -22.10 20.01
C LEU A 554 35.57 -21.86 21.38
N PHE A 555 35.04 -20.65 21.58
CA PHE A 555 34.19 -20.38 22.73
C PHE A 555 32.77 -20.86 22.40
N ILE A 556 32.35 -21.94 23.06
CA ILE A 556 31.02 -22.53 22.91
C ILE A 556 30.31 -22.35 24.25
N GLU A 557 29.23 -21.58 24.24
CA GLU A 557 28.41 -21.36 25.43
C GLU A 557 27.04 -22.01 25.24
N ALA A 558 26.64 -22.86 26.18
CA ALA A 558 25.28 -23.38 26.24
C ALA A 558 24.35 -22.29 26.79
N ARG A 559 23.31 -21.92 26.04
CA ARG A 559 22.28 -20.98 26.46
C ARG A 559 20.90 -21.57 26.29
N THR A 560 19.91 -20.99 26.96
CA THR A 560 18.50 -21.35 26.79
C THR A 560 17.87 -20.49 25.69
N GLY A 561 17.17 -21.13 24.75
CA GLY A 561 16.32 -20.47 23.77
C GLY A 561 14.85 -20.88 23.92
N LEU A 562 13.93 -20.04 23.47
CA LEU A 562 12.49 -20.34 23.44
C LEU A 562 12.05 -20.81 22.05
N HIS A 563 11.02 -21.65 21.99
CA HIS A 563 10.41 -22.09 20.73
C HIS A 563 8.88 -22.21 20.83
N THR A 564 8.21 -22.15 19.68
CA THR A 564 6.73 -22.16 19.55
C THR A 564 6.11 -23.53 19.81
N ARG A 565 6.89 -24.60 19.64
CA ARG A 565 6.40 -25.98 19.72
C ARG A 565 5.76 -26.30 21.08
N PRO A 566 4.74 -27.17 21.11
CA PRO A 566 3.99 -27.54 22.31
C PRO A 566 4.78 -28.53 23.19
N ASP A 567 6.00 -28.19 23.57
CA ASP A 567 6.74 -28.83 24.66
C ASP A 567 6.36 -28.13 25.99
N PRO A 568 6.06 -28.86 27.09
CA PRO A 568 5.76 -28.26 28.38
C PRO A 568 6.78 -27.21 28.85
N ALA A 569 8.07 -27.38 28.51
CA ALA A 569 9.11 -26.43 28.88
C ALA A 569 9.17 -25.21 27.94
N ARG A 570 8.77 -25.36 26.67
CA ARG A 570 8.92 -24.36 25.57
C ARG A 570 10.34 -23.77 25.44
N GLU A 571 11.31 -24.48 25.98
CA GLU A 571 12.72 -24.12 26.07
C GLU A 571 13.56 -25.20 25.41
N HIS A 572 14.73 -24.82 24.93
CA HIS A 572 15.74 -25.74 24.39
C HIS A 572 17.14 -25.16 24.58
N THR A 573 18.17 -26.00 24.44
CA THR A 573 19.56 -25.55 24.54
C THR A 573 20.10 -25.15 23.18
N LEU A 574 20.58 -23.91 23.06
CA LEU A 574 21.37 -23.47 21.91
C LEU A 574 22.86 -23.46 22.26
N ALA A 575 23.69 -23.84 21.29
CA ALA A 575 25.14 -23.71 21.36
C ALA A 575 25.55 -22.39 20.68
N HIS A 576 25.95 -21.40 21.47
CA HIS A 576 26.45 -20.12 20.97
C HIS A 576 27.94 -20.25 20.64
N VAL A 577 28.25 -20.44 19.37
CA VAL A 577 29.62 -20.64 18.88
C VAL A 577 30.21 -19.28 18.49
N ALA A 578 31.09 -18.74 19.32
CA ALA A 578 31.73 -17.44 19.10
C ALA A 578 33.16 -17.59 18.56
N LEU A 579 33.47 -16.78 17.54
CA LEU A 579 34.79 -16.69 16.91
C LEU A 579 35.57 -15.50 17.48
N PRO A 580 36.92 -15.58 17.51
CA PRO A 580 37.75 -14.42 17.83
C PRO A 580 37.49 -13.24 16.88
N PRO A 581 37.67 -11.98 17.34
CA PRO A 581 37.58 -10.81 16.47
C PRO A 581 38.50 -10.90 15.27
N SER A 582 37.97 -10.71 14.06
CA SER A 582 38.76 -10.67 12.83
C SER A 582 38.02 -9.93 11.73
N GLU A 583 38.75 -9.45 10.73
CA GLU A 583 38.19 -8.89 9.50
C GLU A 583 37.61 -9.98 8.60
N SER A 584 38.20 -11.18 8.66
CA SER A 584 37.79 -12.36 7.89
C SER A 584 37.76 -13.60 8.78
N GLN A 585 36.68 -14.37 8.72
CA GLN A 585 36.53 -15.64 9.41
C GLN A 585 35.96 -16.71 8.47
N ARG A 586 36.35 -17.96 8.75
CA ARG A 586 35.71 -19.15 8.17
C ARG A 586 35.38 -20.15 9.26
N LEU A 587 34.16 -20.68 9.21
CA LEU A 587 33.71 -21.77 10.07
C LEU A 587 33.02 -22.83 9.22
N LEU A 588 33.49 -24.07 9.29
CA LEU A 588 32.71 -25.20 8.80
C LEU A 588 31.96 -25.83 9.97
N THR A 589 30.65 -26.01 9.83
CA THR A 589 29.82 -26.76 10.77
C THR A 589 29.36 -28.05 10.11
N LEU A 590 29.81 -29.18 10.64
CA LEU A 590 29.42 -30.51 10.20
C LEU A 590 28.29 -31.03 11.10
N PHE A 591 27.11 -31.22 10.54
CA PHE A 591 25.96 -31.83 11.21
C PHE A 591 25.80 -33.29 10.80
N ALA A 592 25.89 -34.17 11.79
CA ALA A 592 25.76 -35.61 11.65
C ALA A 592 24.51 -36.10 12.43
N PRO A 593 23.33 -36.14 11.79
CA PRO A 593 22.17 -36.78 12.38
C PRO A 593 22.40 -38.29 12.50
N GLN A 594 21.98 -38.88 13.62
CA GLN A 594 22.16 -40.29 13.93
C GLN A 594 20.93 -40.89 14.60
N ARG A 595 20.70 -42.20 14.40
CA ARG A 595 19.72 -43.01 15.13
C ARG A 595 20.43 -44.23 15.69
N ALA A 596 20.68 -44.28 16.99
CA ALA A 596 21.34 -45.41 17.62
C ALA A 596 20.36 -46.59 17.80
N PRO A 597 20.78 -47.86 17.62
CA PRO A 597 22.09 -48.29 17.11
C PRO A 597 22.18 -48.34 15.57
N ASP A 598 21.04 -48.23 14.86
CA ASP A 598 20.91 -48.54 13.43
C ASP A 598 21.82 -47.73 12.50
N ARG A 599 21.92 -46.42 12.74
CA ARG A 599 22.58 -45.44 11.87
C ARG A 599 23.41 -44.49 12.73
N SER A 600 24.49 -45.03 13.28
CA SER A 600 25.50 -44.28 14.02
C SER A 600 26.50 -43.62 13.08
N VAL A 601 26.95 -42.42 13.45
CA VAL A 601 27.95 -41.66 12.69
C VAL A 601 29.19 -41.46 13.55
N SER A 602 30.34 -41.85 13.04
CA SER A 602 31.63 -41.59 13.68
C SER A 602 32.39 -40.53 12.88
N VAL A 603 32.93 -39.55 13.59
CA VAL A 603 33.72 -38.46 13.00
C VAL A 603 35.08 -38.43 13.68
N ALA A 604 36.14 -38.68 12.91
CA ALA A 604 37.51 -38.74 13.39
C ALA A 604 38.38 -37.67 12.72
N GLY A 605 39.39 -37.17 13.43
CA GLY A 605 40.43 -36.33 12.82
C GLY A 605 41.27 -37.14 11.82
N MET A 606 41.65 -36.52 10.70
CA MET A 606 42.59 -37.10 9.74
C MET A 606 43.86 -36.24 9.64
N PRO A 607 45.05 -36.87 9.54
CA PRO A 607 46.29 -36.15 9.25
C PRO A 607 46.19 -35.40 7.91
N VAL A 608 46.63 -34.15 7.91
CA VAL A 608 46.75 -33.30 6.73
C VAL A 608 48.20 -32.84 6.61
N PHE A 609 48.79 -33.00 5.43
CA PHE A 609 50.10 -32.45 5.10
C PHE A 609 49.88 -31.12 4.40
N SER A 610 50.37 -30.03 5.00
CA SER A 610 50.14 -28.66 4.52
C SER A 610 51.21 -27.73 5.09
N ASP A 611 51.63 -26.73 4.32
CA ASP A 611 52.54 -25.66 4.78
C ASP A 611 51.80 -24.53 5.52
N VAL A 612 50.47 -24.59 5.52
CA VAL A 612 49.56 -23.62 6.15
C VAL A 612 48.58 -24.35 7.07
N SER A 613 47.82 -23.60 7.88
CA SER A 613 46.77 -24.16 8.72
C SER A 613 45.77 -24.96 7.88
N ALA A 614 45.62 -26.25 8.21
CA ALA A 614 44.66 -27.13 7.57
C ALA A 614 44.20 -28.22 8.56
N THR A 615 42.89 -28.50 8.55
CA THR A 615 42.26 -29.48 9.42
C THR A 615 41.33 -30.36 8.60
N ALA A 616 41.33 -31.68 8.86
CA ALA A 616 40.43 -32.62 8.21
C ALA A 616 39.65 -33.50 9.19
N ARG A 617 38.44 -33.89 8.76
CA ARG A 617 37.54 -34.82 9.45
C ARG A 617 37.08 -35.90 8.49
N LEU A 618 37.20 -37.15 8.92
CA LEU A 618 36.65 -38.31 8.22
C LEU A 618 35.38 -38.77 8.92
N VAL A 619 34.30 -38.83 8.16
CA VAL A 619 32.97 -39.28 8.59
C VAL A 619 32.73 -40.69 8.08
N ARG A 620 32.34 -41.59 8.97
CA ARG A 620 31.96 -42.99 8.66
C ARG A 620 30.60 -43.31 9.25
N PHE A 621 29.88 -44.18 8.55
CA PHE A 621 28.55 -44.63 8.92
C PHE A 621 28.58 -46.12 9.30
N SER A 622 27.82 -46.53 10.32
CA SER A 622 27.76 -47.94 10.71
C SER A 622 27.02 -48.82 9.69
N ASP A 623 26.13 -48.22 8.91
CA ASP A 623 25.22 -48.89 7.97
C ASP A 623 25.64 -48.74 6.50
N SER A 624 26.77 -48.08 6.21
CA SER A 624 27.23 -47.85 4.84
C SER A 624 28.76 -47.83 4.75
N PRO A 625 29.37 -48.40 3.69
CA PRO A 625 30.81 -48.31 3.45
C PRO A 625 31.25 -46.93 2.95
N MET A 626 30.32 -46.00 2.74
CA MET A 626 30.60 -44.63 2.33
C MET A 626 31.45 -43.91 3.38
N GLU A 627 32.46 -43.19 2.91
CA GLU A 627 33.27 -42.29 3.73
C GLU A 627 33.16 -40.86 3.19
N ILE A 628 33.05 -39.87 4.07
CA ILE A 628 33.06 -38.44 3.69
C ILE A 628 34.22 -37.75 4.40
N LEU A 629 35.15 -37.21 3.62
CA LEU A 629 36.27 -36.40 4.09
C LEU A 629 35.90 -34.92 3.94
N VAL A 630 35.98 -34.17 5.04
CA VAL A 630 35.79 -32.72 5.10
C VAL A 630 37.11 -32.06 5.46
N VAL A 631 37.57 -31.11 4.67
CA VAL A 631 38.84 -30.38 4.87
C VAL A 631 38.57 -28.87 4.90
N SER A 632 39.21 -28.18 5.83
CA SER A 632 39.27 -26.71 5.91
C SER A 632 40.74 -26.29 5.91
N ALA A 633 41.14 -25.42 4.99
CA ALA A 633 42.55 -25.05 4.83
C ALA A 633 42.75 -23.60 4.36
N GLU A 634 43.95 -23.06 4.58
CA GLU A 634 44.36 -21.73 4.13
C GLU A 634 45.22 -21.72 2.84
N GLY A 635 45.35 -22.85 2.15
CA GLY A 635 46.22 -22.97 0.99
C GLY A 635 46.42 -24.42 0.56
N ASN A 636 47.62 -24.78 0.10
CA ASN A 636 47.90 -26.12 -0.42
C ASN A 636 47.89 -27.18 0.70
N TRP A 637 47.19 -28.29 0.47
CA TRP A 637 47.12 -29.42 1.39
C TRP A 637 47.05 -30.76 0.66
N ALA A 638 47.44 -31.82 1.37
CA ALA A 638 47.26 -33.21 0.99
C ALA A 638 46.68 -34.01 2.16
N CYS A 639 45.60 -34.76 1.91
CA CYS A 639 44.92 -35.57 2.91
C CYS A 639 44.41 -36.87 2.28
N GLY A 640 44.95 -38.01 2.74
CA GLY A 640 44.65 -39.31 2.15
C GLY A 640 45.09 -39.38 0.68
N VAL A 641 44.15 -39.57 -0.23
CA VAL A 641 44.41 -39.62 -1.69
C VAL A 641 44.23 -38.27 -2.38
N LEU A 642 43.81 -37.22 -1.67
CA LEU A 642 43.49 -35.92 -2.25
C LEU A 642 44.61 -34.94 -2.02
N GLU A 643 44.90 -34.13 -3.04
CA GLU A 643 45.70 -32.92 -2.91
C GLU A 643 45.01 -31.76 -3.63
N SER A 644 44.95 -30.60 -2.99
CA SER A 644 44.31 -29.42 -3.57
C SER A 644 44.82 -28.16 -2.88
N ASP A 645 44.47 -27.01 -3.44
CA ASP A 645 44.60 -25.69 -2.84
C ASP A 645 43.25 -25.13 -2.36
N ALA A 646 42.20 -25.95 -2.43
CA ALA A 646 40.85 -25.58 -2.02
C ALA A 646 40.81 -25.13 -0.56
N ARG A 647 40.08 -24.05 -0.33
CA ARG A 647 39.83 -23.49 1.01
C ARG A 647 38.91 -24.37 1.86
N THR A 648 37.94 -24.99 1.20
CA THR A 648 37.04 -25.99 1.76
C THR A 648 36.99 -27.15 0.79
N ALA A 649 37.04 -28.39 1.28
CA ALA A 649 36.78 -29.56 0.47
C ALA A 649 35.85 -30.56 1.15
N VAL A 650 34.92 -31.12 0.40
CA VAL A 650 34.10 -32.27 0.80
C VAL A 650 34.27 -33.35 -0.27
N TYR A 651 34.88 -34.46 0.10
CA TYR A 651 35.06 -35.61 -0.78
C TYR A 651 34.33 -36.82 -0.23
N GLN A 652 33.40 -37.34 -1.02
CA GLN A 652 32.68 -38.57 -0.75
C GLN A 652 33.31 -39.69 -1.56
N ARG A 653 33.81 -40.72 -0.87
CA ARG A 653 34.22 -41.97 -1.50
C ARG A 653 33.07 -42.96 -1.40
N ALA A 654 32.48 -43.30 -2.54
CA ALA A 654 31.37 -44.23 -2.63
C ALA A 654 31.80 -45.49 -3.41
N GLY A 655 31.31 -46.66 -3.01
CA GLY A 655 31.53 -47.90 -3.75
C GLY A 655 30.57 -47.99 -4.94
N PHE A 656 30.98 -48.65 -6.04
CA PHE A 656 30.07 -48.91 -7.18
C PHE A 656 28.81 -49.64 -6.69
N PRO A 657 27.60 -49.24 -7.10
CA PRO A 657 27.27 -48.31 -8.20
C PRO A 657 27.19 -46.83 -7.83
N GLU A 658 27.41 -46.43 -6.58
CA GLU A 658 27.33 -45.03 -6.17
C GLU A 658 28.55 -44.21 -6.66
N PRO A 659 28.33 -43.00 -7.22
CA PRO A 659 29.41 -42.18 -7.74
C PRO A 659 30.18 -41.45 -6.63
N ASP A 660 31.50 -41.34 -6.80
CA ASP A 660 32.34 -40.46 -5.98
C ASP A 660 31.92 -39.00 -6.17
N VAL A 661 32.00 -38.20 -5.11
CA VAL A 661 31.68 -36.77 -5.15
C VAL A 661 32.86 -35.96 -4.65
N VAL A 662 33.18 -34.87 -5.36
CA VAL A 662 34.17 -33.90 -4.91
C VAL A 662 33.57 -32.50 -4.95
N THR A 663 33.63 -31.82 -3.82
CA THR A 663 33.31 -30.41 -3.68
C THR A 663 34.55 -29.68 -3.23
N LEU A 664 34.91 -28.59 -3.92
CA LEU A 664 36.02 -27.71 -3.58
C LEU A 664 35.55 -26.26 -3.67
N GLU A 665 35.80 -25.47 -2.63
CA GLU A 665 35.61 -24.00 -2.67
C GLU A 665 36.93 -23.30 -2.93
N GLU A 666 36.91 -22.31 -3.83
CA GLU A 666 38.05 -21.46 -4.20
C GLU A 666 39.32 -22.23 -4.59
N ALA A 667 39.16 -23.29 -5.39
CA ALA A 667 40.26 -24.15 -5.82
C ALA A 667 40.78 -23.75 -7.20
N THR A 668 42.09 -23.88 -7.41
CA THR A 668 42.70 -23.84 -8.75
C THR A 668 43.19 -25.19 -9.23
N ARG A 669 43.33 -26.18 -8.33
CA ARG A 669 43.83 -27.53 -8.66
C ARG A 669 43.17 -28.64 -7.83
N LEU A 670 43.09 -29.83 -8.41
CA LEU A 670 42.75 -31.07 -7.71
C LEU A 670 43.59 -32.22 -8.25
N ARG A 671 44.23 -32.97 -7.34
CA ARG A 671 44.84 -34.28 -7.60
C ARG A 671 44.16 -35.35 -6.78
N ILE A 672 43.96 -36.51 -7.41
CA ILE A 672 43.44 -37.72 -6.76
C ILE A 672 44.41 -38.86 -7.04
N ALA A 673 44.89 -39.54 -6.00
CA ALA A 673 45.85 -40.64 -6.05
C ALA A 673 47.08 -40.32 -6.93
N GLY A 674 47.64 -39.11 -6.75
CA GLY A 674 48.82 -38.63 -7.48
C GLY A 674 48.57 -38.21 -8.93
N LYS A 675 47.34 -38.21 -9.44
CA LYS A 675 47.00 -37.76 -10.80
C LYS A 675 46.26 -36.42 -10.77
N ASP A 676 46.64 -35.50 -11.63
CA ASP A 676 45.90 -34.25 -11.84
C ASP A 676 44.53 -34.55 -12.47
N ILE A 677 43.47 -33.96 -11.90
CA ILE A 677 42.08 -34.18 -12.32
C ILE A 677 41.47 -32.89 -12.84
N PHE A 678 41.74 -31.78 -12.16
CA PHE A 678 41.19 -30.48 -12.47
C PHE A 678 42.26 -29.40 -12.30
N SER A 679 42.25 -28.42 -13.20
CA SER A 679 42.99 -27.17 -13.04
C SER A 679 42.21 -25.98 -13.59
N SER A 680 42.48 -24.79 -13.07
CA SER A 680 41.91 -23.54 -13.59
C SER A 680 42.88 -22.37 -13.43
N THR A 681 42.66 -21.31 -14.21
CA THR A 681 43.51 -20.11 -14.16
C THR A 681 43.21 -19.18 -12.98
N LEU A 682 42.02 -19.29 -12.39
CA LEU A 682 41.54 -18.47 -11.27
C LEU A 682 40.75 -19.37 -10.32
N PRO A 683 40.66 -19.04 -9.01
CA PRO A 683 39.89 -19.84 -8.06
C PRO A 683 38.44 -20.03 -8.50
N VAL A 684 37.97 -21.28 -8.50
CA VAL A 684 36.57 -21.63 -8.78
C VAL A 684 36.02 -22.49 -7.64
N THR A 685 34.71 -22.45 -7.47
CA THR A 685 34.00 -23.40 -6.62
C THR A 685 33.35 -24.47 -7.48
N LEU A 686 33.61 -25.73 -7.18
CA LEU A 686 33.08 -26.86 -7.93
C LEU A 686 32.46 -27.87 -6.97
N SER A 687 31.31 -28.43 -7.36
CA SER A 687 30.70 -29.58 -6.70
C SER A 687 30.34 -30.58 -7.79
N LEU A 688 31.12 -31.64 -7.91
CA LEU A 688 31.11 -32.55 -9.04
C LEU A 688 30.89 -33.98 -8.57
N VAL A 689 30.09 -34.71 -9.33
CA VAL A 689 29.82 -36.13 -9.19
C VAL A 689 30.54 -36.85 -10.34
N PHE A 690 31.29 -37.89 -10.00
CA PHE A 690 32.02 -38.72 -10.95
C PHE A 690 31.21 -39.97 -11.31
N ASP A 691 30.78 -40.05 -12.57
CA ASP A 691 30.08 -41.20 -13.15
C ASP A 691 30.97 -41.81 -14.26
N PRO A 692 30.84 -43.12 -14.59
CA PRO A 692 31.48 -43.71 -15.77
C PRO A 692 31.38 -42.90 -17.07
N ALA A 693 30.32 -42.09 -17.26
CA ALA A 693 30.12 -41.23 -18.43
C ALA A 693 30.87 -39.88 -18.38
N GLY A 694 31.34 -39.42 -17.22
CA GLY A 694 32.00 -38.13 -17.06
C GLY A 694 31.71 -37.43 -15.73
N TRP A 695 32.09 -36.15 -15.67
CA TRP A 695 31.83 -35.26 -14.53
C TRP A 695 30.54 -34.48 -14.72
N VAL A 696 29.69 -34.45 -13.69
CA VAL A 696 28.47 -33.64 -13.68
C VAL A 696 28.29 -32.94 -12.34
N GLY A 697 27.78 -31.72 -12.32
CA GLY A 697 27.48 -31.03 -11.07
C GLY A 697 27.31 -29.53 -11.25
N HIS A 698 27.93 -28.74 -10.37
CA HIS A 698 27.93 -27.29 -10.43
C HIS A 698 29.37 -26.76 -10.45
N LEU A 699 29.60 -25.72 -11.25
CA LEU A 699 30.86 -25.01 -11.30
C LEU A 699 30.57 -23.51 -11.27
N SER A 700 31.21 -22.79 -10.34
CA SER A 700 31.08 -21.36 -10.10
C SER A 700 32.42 -20.67 -10.25
N ALA A 701 32.51 -19.74 -11.20
CA ALA A 701 33.65 -18.84 -11.39
C ALA A 701 33.23 -17.40 -11.06
N SER A 702 34.20 -16.51 -10.85
CA SER A 702 33.91 -15.09 -10.58
C SER A 702 33.08 -14.47 -11.72
N ASP A 703 31.94 -13.89 -11.36
CA ASP A 703 30.98 -13.32 -12.31
C ASP A 703 31.65 -12.32 -13.27
N GLY A 704 31.47 -12.54 -14.57
CA GLY A 704 32.02 -11.71 -15.65
C GLY A 704 33.51 -11.90 -15.94
N VAL A 705 34.23 -12.73 -15.19
CA VAL A 705 35.68 -12.93 -15.36
C VAL A 705 35.95 -14.20 -16.18
N GLU A 706 36.73 -14.06 -17.25
CA GLU A 706 37.10 -15.21 -18.09
C GLU A 706 38.02 -16.16 -17.32
N THR A 707 37.46 -17.31 -16.93
CA THR A 707 38.20 -18.37 -16.25
C THR A 707 38.37 -19.56 -17.17
N ARG A 708 39.62 -19.93 -17.45
CA ARG A 708 39.92 -21.16 -18.20
C ARG A 708 39.93 -22.33 -17.24
N VAL A 709 39.19 -23.36 -17.59
CA VAL A 709 39.01 -24.57 -16.80
C VAL A 709 39.47 -25.76 -17.64
N ALA A 710 40.20 -26.68 -17.00
CA ALA A 710 40.66 -27.90 -17.62
C ALA A 710 40.34 -29.11 -16.74
N PHE A 711 39.84 -30.17 -17.36
CA PHE A 711 39.62 -31.47 -16.72
C PHE A 711 40.34 -32.57 -17.46
N GLN A 712 40.91 -33.52 -16.70
CA GLN A 712 41.50 -34.72 -17.27
C GLN A 712 40.39 -35.74 -17.60
N VAL A 713 40.36 -36.24 -18.83
CA VAL A 713 39.31 -37.14 -19.33
C VAL A 713 39.89 -38.40 -19.95
N ARG A 714 39.17 -39.53 -19.85
CA ARG A 714 39.60 -40.82 -20.43
C ARG A 714 39.35 -40.91 -21.94
N SER A 715 38.27 -40.31 -22.41
CA SER A 715 37.85 -40.28 -23.81
C SER A 715 37.29 -38.90 -24.15
N ASP A 716 37.10 -38.64 -25.44
CA ASP A 716 36.44 -37.41 -25.89
C ASP A 716 35.01 -37.34 -25.33
N PRO A 717 34.63 -36.28 -24.58
CA PRO A 717 33.28 -36.18 -24.04
C PRO A 717 32.20 -35.93 -25.11
N GLY A 718 32.58 -35.49 -26.30
CA GLY A 718 31.68 -35.15 -27.41
C GLY A 718 30.93 -33.83 -27.20
N VAL A 719 30.37 -33.60 -26.01
CA VAL A 719 29.73 -32.34 -25.62
C VAL A 719 30.07 -31.97 -24.18
N ILE A 720 30.26 -30.67 -23.94
CA ILE A 720 30.27 -30.07 -22.62
C ILE A 720 29.06 -29.16 -22.52
N GLY A 721 28.17 -29.47 -21.59
CA GLY A 721 27.08 -28.60 -21.17
C GLY A 721 27.53 -27.68 -20.04
N PHE A 722 27.27 -26.38 -20.18
CA PHE A 722 27.35 -25.42 -19.10
C PHE A 722 26.09 -24.56 -19.09
N ASP A 723 25.39 -24.54 -17.96
CA ASP A 723 24.12 -23.84 -17.77
C ASP A 723 23.12 -24.07 -18.93
N ARG A 724 22.93 -25.36 -19.28
CA ARG A 724 22.07 -25.86 -20.38
C ARG A 724 22.50 -25.46 -21.80
N ALA A 725 23.63 -24.77 -21.98
CA ALA A 725 24.21 -24.47 -23.27
C ALA A 725 25.42 -25.37 -23.57
N SER A 726 25.66 -25.70 -24.83
CA SER A 726 26.90 -26.37 -25.23
C SER A 726 28.05 -25.36 -25.27
N VAL A 727 29.18 -25.68 -24.64
CA VAL A 727 30.38 -24.83 -24.65
C VAL A 727 31.46 -25.46 -25.55
N PRO A 728 32.11 -24.68 -26.43
CA PRO A 728 33.23 -25.19 -27.21
C PRO A 728 34.39 -25.53 -26.29
N TYR A 729 35.04 -26.67 -26.55
CA TYR A 729 36.23 -27.09 -25.83
C TYR A 729 37.35 -27.47 -26.79
N ARG A 730 38.58 -27.41 -26.27
CA ARG A 730 39.78 -27.95 -26.92
C ARG A 730 40.25 -29.18 -26.17
N ARG A 731 40.79 -30.15 -26.88
CA ARG A 731 41.37 -31.35 -26.30
C ARG A 731 42.87 -31.38 -26.57
N GLU A 732 43.65 -31.43 -25.50
CA GLU A 732 45.12 -31.43 -25.56
C GLU A 732 45.67 -32.42 -24.52
N ASN A 733 46.47 -33.40 -24.93
CA ASN A 733 47.13 -34.35 -24.02
C ASN A 733 46.22 -35.05 -22.98
N GLY A 734 44.98 -35.40 -23.36
CA GLY A 734 44.01 -36.03 -22.46
C GLY A 734 43.28 -35.05 -21.53
N TRP A 735 43.55 -33.75 -21.66
CA TRP A 735 42.79 -32.68 -21.03
C TRP A 735 41.74 -32.13 -21.96
N VAL A 736 40.63 -31.71 -21.38
CA VAL A 736 39.57 -30.95 -22.01
C VAL A 736 39.55 -29.56 -21.41
N LEU A 737 39.79 -28.56 -22.24
CA LEU A 737 39.93 -27.15 -21.87
C LEU A 737 38.75 -26.35 -22.42
N PHE A 738 38.09 -25.60 -21.55
CA PHE A 738 37.00 -24.71 -21.92
C PHE A 738 37.03 -23.47 -21.03
N THR A 739 36.19 -22.50 -21.36
CA THR A 739 36.14 -21.21 -20.69
C THR A 739 34.75 -20.99 -20.13
N VAL A 740 34.70 -20.52 -18.89
CA VAL A 740 33.48 -20.09 -18.20
C VAL A 740 33.65 -18.65 -17.73
N ARG A 741 32.52 -17.97 -17.56
CA ARG A 741 32.49 -16.56 -17.09
C ARG A 741 31.61 -16.33 -15.88
N ASN A 742 30.75 -17.29 -15.53
CA ASN A 742 29.80 -17.22 -14.44
C ASN A 742 29.67 -18.62 -13.82
N GLY A 743 28.84 -18.76 -12.78
CA GLY A 743 28.44 -20.06 -12.25
C GLY A 743 27.24 -20.70 -12.95
N GLY A 744 27.19 -22.04 -12.95
CA GLY A 744 26.14 -22.80 -13.60
C GLY A 744 26.26 -24.31 -13.45
N ILE A 745 25.24 -25.03 -13.92
CA ILE A 745 25.28 -26.49 -14.02
C ILE A 745 26.35 -26.90 -15.03
N PHE A 746 27.21 -27.84 -14.67
CA PHE A 746 28.24 -28.39 -15.52
C PHE A 746 27.96 -29.86 -15.83
N GLU A 747 27.96 -30.24 -17.10
CA GLU A 747 27.78 -31.62 -17.55
C GLU A 747 28.81 -31.98 -18.62
N MET A 748 29.50 -33.10 -18.44
CA MET A 748 30.43 -33.65 -19.42
C MET A 748 29.87 -34.96 -19.99
N GLY A 749 29.80 -35.06 -21.31
CA GLY A 749 29.16 -36.19 -22.00
C GLY A 749 27.72 -35.88 -22.44
N PRO A 750 27.01 -36.84 -23.07
CA PRO A 750 25.63 -36.64 -23.54
C PRO A 750 24.74 -36.11 -22.41
N GLN A 751 24.04 -35.00 -22.65
CA GLN A 751 23.13 -34.38 -21.69
C GLN A 751 22.13 -35.42 -21.21
N SER A 752 22.27 -35.84 -19.96
CA SER A 752 21.54 -36.97 -19.38
C SER A 752 20.50 -36.52 -18.36
N GLY A 753 20.41 -35.21 -18.08
CA GLY A 753 19.50 -34.64 -17.08
C GLY A 753 19.80 -35.13 -15.66
N ARG A 754 21.05 -35.55 -15.41
CA ARG A 754 21.53 -36.11 -14.13
C ARG A 754 21.70 -35.05 -13.05
N VAL A 755 21.94 -33.80 -13.46
CA VAL A 755 21.96 -32.65 -12.55
C VAL A 755 20.68 -31.86 -12.78
N ARG A 756 19.97 -31.61 -11.69
CA ARG A 756 18.72 -30.86 -11.73
C ARG A 756 18.92 -29.53 -11.03
N ARG A 757 18.56 -28.46 -11.73
CA ARG A 757 17.93 -27.31 -11.08
C ARG A 757 16.43 -27.54 -11.10
N THR A 758 15.75 -27.09 -10.07
CA THR A 758 14.31 -26.85 -10.13
C THR A 758 14.05 -25.58 -10.94
N GLU A 759 14.50 -25.56 -12.18
CA GLU A 759 14.00 -24.65 -13.20
C GLU A 759 13.09 -25.48 -14.11
N THR A 760 11.96 -25.88 -13.55
CA THR A 760 10.78 -26.30 -14.30
C THR A 760 9.55 -25.71 -13.63
N VAL A 761 9.52 -24.39 -13.60
CA VAL A 761 8.46 -23.76 -14.37
C VAL A 761 9.22 -23.25 -15.57
N ARG A 762 8.85 -23.65 -16.80
CA ARG A 762 9.09 -22.72 -17.89
C ARG A 762 8.47 -21.44 -17.39
N GLU A 763 9.28 -20.48 -16.96
CA GLU A 763 8.86 -19.10 -17.06
C GLU A 763 8.23 -19.05 -18.45
N ASN A 764 6.94 -18.73 -18.52
CA ASN A 764 6.50 -18.12 -19.75
C ASN A 764 7.55 -17.05 -19.93
N LEU A 765 8.44 -17.23 -20.93
CA LEU A 765 9.43 -16.23 -21.31
C LEU A 765 8.75 -14.89 -21.08
N PRO A 766 9.38 -13.95 -20.33
CA PRO A 766 8.73 -12.71 -19.95
C PRO A 766 7.87 -12.29 -21.11
N VAL A 767 6.55 -12.17 -20.90
CA VAL A 767 5.64 -11.82 -21.99
C VAL A 767 6.20 -10.61 -22.74
N LEU A 768 6.88 -9.71 -22.01
CA LEU A 768 7.67 -8.62 -22.55
C LEU A 768 8.76 -9.04 -23.55
N GLU A 769 9.56 -10.06 -23.24
CA GLU A 769 10.62 -10.60 -24.11
C GLU A 769 10.06 -11.37 -25.32
N ARG A 770 8.95 -12.11 -25.15
CA ARG A 770 8.29 -12.80 -26.27
C ARG A 770 7.60 -11.81 -27.21
N VAL A 771 6.94 -10.79 -26.66
CA VAL A 771 6.30 -9.71 -27.42
C VAL A 771 7.35 -8.85 -28.13
N SER A 772 8.48 -8.54 -27.49
CA SER A 772 9.55 -7.74 -28.10
C SER A 772 10.31 -8.47 -29.22
N ARG A 773 10.20 -9.80 -29.29
CA ARG A 773 10.77 -10.65 -30.35
C ARG A 773 9.74 -11.10 -31.38
N SER A 774 8.47 -10.72 -31.25
CA SER A 774 7.43 -11.09 -32.20
C SER A 774 7.60 -10.35 -33.53
N ALA A 775 7.53 -11.07 -34.65
CA ALA A 775 7.49 -10.48 -35.99
C ALA A 775 6.09 -9.96 -36.38
N ASP A 776 5.09 -10.22 -35.55
CA ASP A 776 3.72 -9.70 -35.70
C ASP A 776 3.70 -8.20 -35.34
N PRO A 777 3.18 -7.31 -36.21
CA PRO A 777 3.08 -5.87 -35.92
C PRO A 777 2.08 -5.52 -34.80
N GLU A 778 1.19 -6.44 -34.40
CA GLU A 778 0.26 -6.24 -33.27
C GLU A 778 0.27 -7.43 -32.28
N PRO A 779 1.43 -7.70 -31.64
CA PRO A 779 1.64 -8.90 -30.83
C PRO A 779 0.74 -8.97 -29.58
N GLY A 780 0.15 -7.84 -29.18
CA GLY A 780 -0.76 -7.74 -28.03
C GLY A 780 -2.18 -8.27 -28.26
N ARG A 781 -2.61 -8.47 -29.51
CA ARG A 781 -4.00 -8.89 -29.82
C ARG A 781 -4.32 -10.32 -29.36
N ASN A 782 -3.32 -11.20 -29.37
CA ASN A 782 -3.48 -12.62 -29.04
C ASN A 782 -3.10 -12.95 -27.59
N LEU A 783 -2.83 -11.94 -26.75
CA LEU A 783 -2.51 -12.16 -25.33
C LEU A 783 -3.78 -12.44 -24.53
N THR A 784 -3.76 -13.57 -23.83
CA THR A 784 -4.74 -13.90 -22.79
C THR A 784 -4.72 -12.83 -21.69
N GLN A 785 -5.82 -12.68 -20.94
CA GLN A 785 -5.90 -11.74 -19.82
C GLN A 785 -4.79 -11.98 -18.78
N THR A 786 -4.45 -13.25 -18.53
CA THR A 786 -3.32 -13.67 -17.70
C THR A 786 -1.99 -13.15 -18.23
N GLU A 787 -1.74 -13.26 -19.55
CA GLU A 787 -0.51 -12.75 -20.16
C GLU A 787 -0.44 -11.22 -20.17
N ARG A 788 -1.57 -10.52 -20.28
CA ARG A 788 -1.61 -9.05 -20.18
C ARG A 788 -1.27 -8.54 -18.79
N VAL A 789 -1.82 -9.18 -17.75
CA VAL A 789 -1.48 -8.85 -16.36
C VAL A 789 -0.04 -9.24 -16.03
N ARG A 790 0.45 -10.37 -16.55
CA ARG A 790 1.84 -10.78 -16.40
C ARG A 790 2.80 -9.79 -17.08
N LEU A 791 2.51 -9.37 -18.30
CA LEU A 791 3.24 -8.32 -19.03
C LEU A 791 3.26 -7.00 -18.25
N ARG A 792 2.12 -6.58 -17.68
CA ARG A 792 2.03 -5.41 -16.81
C ARG A 792 2.96 -5.54 -15.60
N ASN A 793 2.90 -6.66 -14.89
CA ASN A 793 3.71 -6.90 -13.69
C ASN A 793 5.21 -7.02 -14.01
N GLU A 794 5.57 -7.60 -15.15
CA GLU A 794 6.95 -7.68 -15.65
C GLU A 794 7.49 -6.29 -16.02
N ILE A 795 6.68 -5.45 -16.68
CA ILE A 795 7.03 -4.05 -16.97
C ILE A 795 7.21 -3.25 -15.67
N VAL A 796 6.28 -3.38 -14.73
CA VAL A 796 6.37 -2.72 -13.41
C VAL A 796 7.61 -3.19 -12.65
N ARG A 797 7.89 -4.49 -12.64
CA ARG A 797 9.08 -5.06 -11.99
C ARG A 797 10.36 -4.60 -12.68
N ALA A 798 10.43 -4.59 -14.01
CA ALA A 798 11.58 -4.13 -14.75
C ALA A 798 11.85 -2.62 -14.55
N LEU A 799 10.79 -1.81 -14.49
CA LEU A 799 10.88 -0.37 -14.19
C LEU A 799 11.25 -0.11 -12.72
N GLY A 800 10.71 -0.91 -11.80
CA GLY A 800 11.05 -0.86 -10.38
C GLY A 800 12.50 -1.28 -10.12
N GLN A 801 12.95 -2.36 -10.77
CA GLN A 801 14.32 -2.85 -10.69
C GLN A 801 15.31 -1.89 -11.37
N ALA A 802 14.98 -1.31 -12.52
CA ALA A 802 15.79 -0.23 -13.12
C ALA A 802 15.80 1.04 -12.25
N GLY A 803 14.74 1.31 -11.50
CA GLY A 803 14.67 2.37 -10.49
C GLY A 803 15.59 2.12 -9.29
N MET A 804 15.64 0.88 -8.80
CA MET A 804 16.47 0.45 -7.68
C MET A 804 17.95 0.27 -8.09
N GLU A 805 18.24 -0.30 -9.25
CA GLU A 805 19.61 -0.40 -9.78
C GLU A 805 20.20 1.00 -10.07
N ALA A 806 19.39 1.99 -10.43
CA ALA A 806 19.81 3.39 -10.55
C ALA A 806 19.99 4.10 -9.21
N PHE A 807 19.42 3.56 -8.12
CA PHE A 807 19.59 3.98 -6.74
C PHE A 807 20.88 3.36 -6.16
N ASP A 808 21.10 2.06 -6.39
CA ASP A 808 22.27 1.29 -5.91
C ASP A 808 23.56 1.60 -6.69
N ALA A 809 23.48 1.87 -8.00
CA ALA A 809 24.63 2.28 -8.81
C ALA A 809 25.08 3.74 -8.55
N ARG A 810 24.43 4.46 -7.63
CA ARG A 810 24.70 5.89 -7.36
C ARG A 810 24.86 6.19 -5.88
N SER A 811 25.91 5.63 -5.28
CA SER A 811 26.69 6.31 -4.25
C SER A 811 27.54 7.44 -4.88
N GLY A 812 26.86 8.42 -5.49
CA GLY A 812 27.46 9.61 -6.12
C GLY A 812 26.40 10.60 -6.63
N PRO A 813 26.60 11.94 -6.48
CA PRO A 813 25.52 12.92 -6.54
C PRO A 813 25.12 13.22 -7.99
N GLY A 814 24.17 12.46 -8.54
CA GLY A 814 24.00 12.55 -9.98
C GLY A 814 22.94 11.67 -10.60
N ILE A 815 21.70 11.68 -10.11
CA ILE A 815 20.40 11.63 -10.82
C ILE A 815 19.35 11.43 -9.73
N GLY A 816 18.47 12.42 -9.52
CA GLY A 816 17.42 12.32 -8.52
C GLY A 816 16.35 11.30 -8.93
N ALA A 817 15.88 10.53 -7.95
CA ALA A 817 14.85 9.51 -8.06
C ALA A 817 13.57 9.93 -8.85
N GLY A 818 13.32 11.23 -9.03
CA GLY A 818 12.20 11.77 -9.80
C GLY A 818 12.24 11.54 -11.32
N GLY A 819 13.43 11.32 -11.92
CA GLY A 819 13.54 11.07 -13.37
C GLY A 819 13.05 9.68 -13.79
N LEU A 820 13.20 8.67 -12.93
CA LEU A 820 12.75 7.30 -13.18
C LEU A 820 11.26 7.11 -12.85
N PHE A 821 10.76 7.82 -11.82
CA PHE A 821 9.34 7.79 -11.47
C PHE A 821 8.44 8.41 -12.55
N GLY A 822 8.93 9.41 -13.29
CA GLY A 822 8.19 10.04 -14.41
C GLY A 822 8.03 9.14 -15.65
N ILE A 823 9.01 8.28 -15.93
CA ILE A 823 8.95 7.32 -17.05
C ILE A 823 8.05 6.13 -16.68
N ALA A 824 8.16 5.66 -15.42
CA ALA A 824 7.33 4.56 -14.92
C ALA A 824 5.84 4.96 -14.81
N SER A 825 5.55 6.16 -14.32
CA SER A 825 4.17 6.67 -14.23
C SER A 825 3.54 6.98 -15.60
N GLY A 826 4.33 7.46 -16.58
CA GLY A 826 3.88 7.65 -17.97
C GLY A 826 3.47 6.35 -18.67
N LEU A 827 4.20 5.25 -18.44
CA LEU A 827 3.85 3.93 -18.98
C LEU A 827 2.65 3.30 -18.26
N LEU A 828 2.58 3.46 -16.93
CA LEU A 828 1.46 2.98 -16.11
C LEU A 828 0.14 3.66 -16.50
N ASN A 829 0.15 4.97 -16.75
CA ASN A 829 -1.02 5.72 -17.21
C ASN A 829 -1.59 5.20 -18.55
N SER A 830 -0.75 4.66 -19.43
CA SER A 830 -1.20 4.09 -20.71
C SER A 830 -1.87 2.72 -20.56
N LEU A 831 -1.57 1.99 -19.47
CA LEU A 831 -2.06 0.63 -19.20
C LEU A 831 -3.33 0.60 -18.33
N PHE A 832 -3.59 1.65 -17.53
CA PHE A 832 -4.74 1.72 -16.60
C PHE A 832 -6.01 2.40 -17.17
N ALA A 833 -6.03 2.73 -18.46
CA ALA A 833 -7.12 3.52 -19.08
C ALA A 833 -8.48 2.79 -19.25
N GLN A 834 -8.71 1.58 -18.70
CA GLN A 834 -9.91 0.78 -19.03
C GLN A 834 -10.76 0.18 -17.90
N THR A 835 -10.55 0.49 -16.62
CA THR A 835 -11.45 -0.04 -15.57
C THR A 835 -12.11 1.06 -14.75
N GLY A 836 -13.38 1.31 -15.06
CA GLY A 836 -14.24 2.26 -14.36
C GLY A 836 -14.57 1.82 -12.93
N GLY A 837 -14.03 2.57 -11.96
CA GLY A 837 -14.38 2.55 -10.53
C GLY A 837 -14.47 4.00 -9.99
N PRO A 838 -15.05 4.22 -8.80
CA PRO A 838 -15.72 5.48 -8.43
C PRO A 838 -14.76 6.66 -8.31
N GLY A 839 -15.14 7.78 -8.92
CA GLY A 839 -14.34 9.01 -9.02
C GLY A 839 -14.05 9.68 -7.68
N LEU A 840 -12.87 9.39 -7.14
CA LEU A 840 -12.19 10.20 -6.13
C LEU A 840 -11.21 11.15 -6.82
N ASN A 841 -11.36 12.45 -6.54
CA ASN A 841 -10.49 13.52 -7.01
C ASN A 841 -9.49 13.85 -5.89
N LEU A 842 -8.31 13.22 -5.90
CA LEU A 842 -7.29 13.44 -4.89
C LEU A 842 -6.32 14.54 -5.33
N PRO A 843 -6.22 15.68 -4.61
CA PRO A 843 -5.25 16.71 -4.94
C PRO A 843 -3.82 16.21 -4.71
N GLN A 844 -2.91 16.57 -5.61
CA GLN A 844 -1.50 16.17 -5.57
C GLN A 844 -0.63 17.37 -5.96
N GLN A 845 0.50 17.52 -5.29
CA GLN A 845 1.49 18.57 -5.54
C GLN A 845 2.91 18.00 -5.47
N PHE A 846 3.78 18.47 -6.34
CA PHE A 846 5.17 18.07 -6.46
C PHE A 846 6.04 19.31 -6.64
N ASP A 847 7.15 19.40 -5.89
CA ASP A 847 8.05 20.55 -5.91
C ASP A 847 9.47 20.06 -5.63
N PHE A 848 10.38 20.23 -6.59
CA PHE A 848 11.78 19.85 -6.40
C PHE A 848 12.74 20.82 -7.08
N GLU A 849 13.90 21.03 -6.47
CA GLU A 849 14.94 21.95 -6.93
C GLU A 849 16.29 21.23 -7.04
N ARG A 850 17.05 21.50 -8.11
CA ARG A 850 18.34 20.85 -8.37
C ARG A 850 19.28 21.73 -9.19
N ARG A 851 20.59 21.64 -8.94
CA ARG A 851 21.60 22.22 -9.84
C ARG A 851 21.92 21.28 -11.02
N VAL A 852 21.75 21.76 -12.25
CA VAL A 852 22.05 21.07 -13.51
C VAL A 852 23.02 21.94 -14.31
N ALA A 853 24.21 21.42 -14.63
CA ALA A 853 25.24 22.15 -15.38
C ALA A 853 25.60 23.53 -14.79
N GLY A 854 25.59 23.67 -13.46
CA GLY A 854 25.85 24.93 -12.75
C GLY A 854 24.62 25.82 -12.53
N HIS A 855 23.49 25.50 -13.17
CA HIS A 855 22.24 26.25 -13.15
C HIS A 855 21.22 25.63 -12.18
N ARG A 856 20.57 26.40 -11.30
CA ARG A 856 19.54 25.98 -10.34
C ARG A 856 18.18 25.81 -11.02
N VAL A 857 17.80 24.58 -11.34
CA VAL A 857 16.52 24.23 -11.95
C VAL A 857 15.52 23.80 -10.88
N ARG A 858 14.37 24.48 -10.76
CA ARG A 858 13.24 24.08 -9.90
C ARG A 858 12.04 23.71 -10.76
N TYR A 859 11.40 22.59 -10.46
CA TYR A 859 10.20 22.13 -11.13
C TYR A 859 9.07 21.95 -10.11
N PHE A 860 7.89 22.45 -10.46
CA PHE A 860 6.70 22.42 -9.64
C PHE A 860 5.52 21.92 -10.46
N GLU A 861 4.72 21.03 -9.90
CA GLU A 861 3.54 20.46 -10.54
C GLU A 861 2.40 20.32 -9.52
N GLU A 862 1.20 20.73 -9.91
CA GLU A 862 0.00 20.68 -9.07
C GLU A 862 -1.15 20.15 -9.92
N GLY A 863 -1.78 19.09 -9.44
CA GLY A 863 -2.81 18.36 -10.18
C GLY A 863 -3.85 17.72 -9.28
N THR A 864 -4.80 17.06 -9.90
CA THR A 864 -5.75 16.19 -9.21
C THR A 864 -5.74 14.84 -9.89
N LEU A 865 -5.46 13.81 -9.10
CA LEU A 865 -5.62 12.45 -9.54
C LEU A 865 -7.12 12.17 -9.65
N THR A 866 -7.59 11.98 -10.89
CA THR A 866 -8.99 11.69 -11.20
C THR A 866 -9.12 10.27 -11.74
N GLN A 867 -10.35 9.82 -11.96
CA GLN A 867 -10.64 8.54 -12.62
C GLN A 867 -10.04 8.44 -14.04
N GLY A 868 -9.78 9.57 -14.71
CA GLY A 868 -9.13 9.64 -16.03
C GLY A 868 -7.60 9.79 -16.00
N GLY A 869 -6.97 9.58 -14.84
CA GLY A 869 -5.55 9.81 -14.62
C GLY A 869 -5.25 11.15 -13.94
N LEU A 870 -3.96 11.47 -13.82
CA LEU A 870 -3.50 12.74 -13.27
C LEU A 870 -3.90 13.88 -14.22
N ARG A 871 -4.87 14.67 -13.79
CA ARG A 871 -5.22 15.91 -14.44
C ARG A 871 -4.36 17.01 -13.85
N VAL A 872 -3.38 17.48 -14.60
CA VAL A 872 -2.51 18.55 -14.12
C VAL A 872 -3.17 19.90 -14.32
N HIS A 873 -3.24 20.67 -13.24
CA HIS A 873 -3.80 22.01 -13.22
C HIS A 873 -2.73 23.07 -13.44
N ARG A 874 -1.50 22.81 -13.00
CA ARG A 874 -0.36 23.72 -13.11
C ARG A 874 0.96 22.96 -13.17
N HIS A 875 1.83 23.38 -14.09
CA HIS A 875 3.23 22.98 -14.20
C HIS A 875 4.08 24.25 -14.24
N GLN A 876 5.20 24.27 -13.52
CA GLN A 876 6.17 25.35 -13.56
C GLN A 876 7.59 24.79 -13.62
N LEU A 877 8.42 25.38 -14.47
CA LEU A 877 9.85 25.12 -14.55
C LEU A 877 10.58 26.45 -14.41
N PHE A 878 11.54 26.48 -13.52
CA PHE A 878 12.37 27.63 -13.21
C PHE A 878 13.83 27.25 -13.38
N VAL A 879 14.63 28.10 -14.02
CA VAL A 879 16.09 27.89 -14.22
C VAL A 879 16.84 29.13 -13.77
N ASP A 880 17.70 28.96 -12.75
CA ASP A 880 18.45 29.91 -11.93
C ASP A 880 17.66 31.03 -11.28
N GLU A 881 17.11 31.86 -12.16
CA GLU A 881 16.31 33.08 -12.08
C GLU A 881 16.05 33.63 -13.51
N THR A 882 16.59 32.97 -14.55
CA THR A 882 16.66 33.41 -15.95
C THR A 882 15.55 32.87 -16.86
N LEU A 883 14.91 31.76 -16.51
CA LEU A 883 13.82 31.20 -17.33
C LEU A 883 12.72 30.67 -16.43
N TRP A 884 11.48 31.08 -16.71
CA TRP A 884 10.28 30.66 -16.01
C TRP A 884 9.27 30.19 -17.05
N LEU A 885 9.03 28.88 -17.12
CA LEU A 885 7.97 28.31 -17.96
C LEU A 885 6.84 27.89 -17.04
N THR A 886 5.61 28.34 -17.31
CA THR A 886 4.40 27.95 -16.58
C THR A 886 3.36 27.45 -17.57
N ARG A 887 2.68 26.35 -17.26
CA ARG A 887 1.50 25.89 -18.00
C ARG A 887 0.38 25.59 -17.02
N GLU A 888 -0.80 26.14 -17.25
CA GLU A 888 -1.97 25.89 -16.43
C GLU A 888 -3.14 25.36 -17.26
N THR A 889 -3.90 24.43 -16.68
CA THR A 889 -5.09 23.79 -17.26
C THR A 889 -6.20 23.66 -16.19
N PRO A 890 -6.68 24.79 -15.61
CA PRO A 890 -7.63 24.78 -14.50
C PRO A 890 -9.01 24.20 -14.88
N PHE A 891 -9.40 24.29 -16.16
CA PHE A 891 -10.67 23.76 -16.69
C PHE A 891 -10.41 22.94 -17.96
N THR A 892 -11.39 22.16 -18.41
CA THR A 892 -11.17 21.08 -19.40
C THR A 892 -11.02 21.63 -20.81
N ASP A 893 -11.56 22.83 -21.01
CA ASP A 893 -11.59 23.61 -22.23
C ASP A 893 -10.66 24.84 -22.17
N TYR A 894 -9.94 25.08 -21.06
CA TYR A 894 -9.03 26.21 -20.92
C TYR A 894 -7.59 25.77 -20.61
N SER A 895 -6.62 26.29 -21.37
CA SER A 895 -5.20 26.15 -21.05
C SER A 895 -4.43 27.45 -21.28
N SER A 896 -3.52 27.79 -20.37
CA SER A 896 -2.53 28.84 -20.56
C SER A 896 -1.12 28.27 -20.51
N THR A 897 -0.22 28.81 -21.31
CA THR A 897 1.23 28.55 -21.25
C THR A 897 1.92 29.89 -21.27
N GLU A 898 2.90 30.08 -20.41
CA GLU A 898 3.64 31.30 -20.23
C GLU A 898 5.13 30.98 -20.14
N ALA A 899 5.96 31.80 -20.78
CA ALA A 899 7.40 31.72 -20.75
C ALA A 899 7.96 33.11 -20.47
N MET A 900 8.62 33.28 -19.33
CA MET A 900 9.40 34.48 -19.02
C MET A 900 10.89 34.16 -19.09
N ILE A 901 11.65 35.01 -19.75
CA ILE A 901 13.09 34.87 -19.95
C ILE A 901 13.74 36.15 -19.44
N PHE A 902 14.70 36.04 -18.55
CA PHE A 902 15.53 37.12 -18.03
C PHE A 902 16.98 36.77 -18.35
N LYS A 903 17.62 37.52 -19.26
CA LYS A 903 19.01 37.28 -19.63
C LYS A 903 19.70 38.61 -19.89
N ASP A 904 20.77 38.87 -19.15
CA ASP A 904 21.52 40.12 -19.19
C ASP A 904 20.56 41.31 -19.01
N ASP A 905 20.57 42.27 -19.94
CA ASP A 905 19.63 43.39 -19.92
C ASP A 905 18.30 43.09 -20.65
N PHE A 906 18.00 41.85 -21.02
CA PHE A 906 16.77 41.49 -21.73
C PHE A 906 15.77 40.72 -20.87
N GLN A 907 14.50 41.08 -21.02
CA GLN A 907 13.35 40.41 -20.42
C GLN A 907 12.33 40.09 -21.51
N GLY A 908 12.03 38.82 -21.74
CA GLY A 908 11.00 38.36 -22.66
C GLY A 908 9.87 37.69 -21.90
N GLN A 909 8.62 37.95 -22.28
CA GLN A 909 7.44 37.25 -21.78
C GLN A 909 6.61 36.81 -22.98
N PHE A 910 6.27 35.53 -23.04
CA PHE A 910 5.39 34.98 -24.07
C PHE A 910 4.27 34.22 -23.39
N HIS A 911 3.04 34.40 -23.84
CA HIS A 911 1.90 33.63 -23.35
C HIS A 911 1.06 33.11 -24.51
N LEU A 912 0.55 31.91 -24.35
CA LEU A 912 -0.40 31.24 -25.23
C LEU A 912 -1.60 30.86 -24.38
N ARG A 913 -2.81 31.19 -24.82
CA ARG A 913 -4.06 30.87 -24.15
C ARG A 913 -4.98 30.19 -25.15
N LYS A 914 -5.65 29.14 -24.70
CA LYS A 914 -6.62 28.39 -25.49
C LYS A 914 -7.90 28.25 -24.68
N HIS A 915 -9.05 28.55 -25.29
CA HIS A 915 -10.36 28.31 -24.72
C HIS A 915 -11.25 27.63 -25.78
N GLY A 916 -11.59 26.36 -25.60
CA GLY A 916 -12.25 25.55 -26.62
C GLY A 916 -11.41 25.43 -27.90
N ARG A 917 -11.93 25.96 -29.02
CA ARG A 917 -11.22 26.05 -30.31
C ARG A 917 -10.46 27.36 -30.50
N ASP A 918 -10.69 28.34 -29.63
CA ASP A 918 -10.14 29.67 -29.76
C ASP A 918 -8.74 29.74 -29.17
N LEU A 919 -7.82 30.35 -29.92
CA LEU A 919 -6.42 30.53 -29.54
C LEU A 919 -6.11 32.03 -29.47
N GLY A 920 -5.44 32.45 -28.40
CA GLY A 920 -4.86 33.77 -28.27
C GLY A 920 -3.41 33.64 -27.83
N TRP A 921 -2.55 34.52 -28.29
CA TRP A 921 -1.12 34.49 -27.98
C TRP A 921 -0.58 35.90 -27.84
N GLY A 922 0.49 36.07 -27.09
CA GLY A 922 1.19 37.34 -27.03
C GLY A 922 2.64 37.18 -26.62
N GLY A 923 3.44 38.16 -27.00
CA GLY A 923 4.84 38.28 -26.65
C GLY A 923 5.16 39.72 -26.28
N LEU A 924 6.01 39.93 -25.29
CA LEU A 924 6.58 41.21 -24.91
C LEU A 924 8.08 41.01 -24.72
N LEU A 925 8.88 41.73 -25.47
CA LEU A 925 10.32 41.81 -25.28
C LEU A 925 10.65 43.19 -24.71
N ARG A 926 11.45 43.23 -23.67
CA ARG A 926 12.02 44.43 -23.07
C ARG A 926 13.53 44.30 -23.03
N ARG A 927 14.22 45.40 -23.31
CA ARG A 927 15.64 45.57 -23.11
C ARG A 927 15.84 46.74 -22.14
N ASP A 928 16.44 46.47 -21.01
CA ASP A 928 16.99 47.47 -20.11
C ASP A 928 18.28 48.04 -20.74
N LEU A 929 18.48 49.34 -20.61
CA LEU A 929 19.63 50.09 -21.11
C LEU A 929 20.28 50.78 -19.92
N ALA A 930 21.56 51.17 -20.02
CA ALA A 930 22.28 51.81 -18.93
C ALA A 930 21.58 53.03 -18.32
N ASP A 931 20.80 53.77 -19.12
CA ASP A 931 20.03 54.95 -18.70
C ASP A 931 18.52 54.83 -18.95
N GLY A 932 17.98 53.62 -19.18
CA GLY A 932 16.58 53.47 -19.60
C GLY A 932 16.12 52.05 -19.87
N TRP A 933 15.05 51.90 -20.63
CA TRP A 933 14.56 50.62 -21.16
C TRP A 933 13.74 50.85 -22.42
N VAL A 934 13.63 49.85 -23.28
CA VAL A 934 12.73 49.84 -24.44
C VAL A 934 12.00 48.50 -24.45
N SER A 935 10.72 48.49 -24.77
CA SER A 935 9.95 47.27 -24.95
C SER A 935 9.08 47.31 -26.19
N ALA A 936 8.86 46.15 -26.77
CA ALA A 936 7.93 45.95 -27.87
C ALA A 936 7.21 44.64 -27.65
N GLY A 937 5.90 44.63 -27.88
CA GLY A 937 5.11 43.43 -27.69
C GLY A 937 3.87 43.42 -28.57
N HIS A 938 3.34 42.24 -28.77
CA HIS A 938 2.13 42.01 -29.54
C HIS A 938 1.27 40.99 -28.80
N GLN A 939 -0.04 41.14 -28.86
CA GLN A 939 -0.99 40.22 -28.23
C GLN A 939 -2.26 40.11 -29.06
N SER A 940 -2.66 38.89 -29.40
CA SER A 940 -3.97 38.56 -29.95
C SER A 940 -4.96 38.20 -28.84
N ASP A 941 -6.23 38.58 -29.04
CA ASP A 941 -7.34 38.20 -28.20
C ASP A 941 -7.84 36.78 -28.55
N LEU A 942 -8.50 36.12 -27.60
CA LEU A 942 -9.15 34.83 -27.83
C LEU A 942 -10.21 34.98 -28.94
N ALA A 943 -10.24 34.01 -29.86
CA ALA A 943 -11.11 33.96 -31.05
C ALA A 943 -10.72 34.90 -32.21
N GLY A 944 -9.52 35.49 -32.22
CA GLY A 944 -9.04 36.33 -33.32
C GLY A 944 -9.83 37.65 -33.50
N SER A 945 -10.56 38.06 -32.45
CA SER A 945 -11.46 39.22 -32.47
C SER A 945 -10.73 40.57 -32.44
N GLY A 946 -9.44 40.59 -32.09
CA GLY A 946 -8.59 41.76 -32.06
C GLY A 946 -7.14 41.45 -31.74
N GLU A 947 -6.25 42.35 -32.15
CA GLU A 947 -4.81 42.33 -31.91
C GLU A 947 -4.37 43.67 -31.30
N THR A 948 -3.42 43.61 -30.39
CA THR A 948 -2.83 44.77 -29.72
C THR A 948 -1.32 44.73 -29.88
N SER A 949 -0.74 45.73 -30.52
CA SER A 949 0.71 45.96 -30.52
C SER A 949 1.06 47.05 -29.51
N ARG A 950 2.11 46.85 -28.73
CA ARG A 950 2.59 47.77 -27.70
C ARG A 950 4.05 48.10 -27.93
N PHE A 951 4.40 49.35 -27.71
CA PHE A 951 5.77 49.83 -27.73
C PHE A 951 5.98 50.75 -26.54
N GLY A 952 6.99 50.45 -25.73
CA GLY A 952 7.33 51.21 -24.53
C GLY A 952 8.77 51.67 -24.57
N MET A 953 9.06 52.81 -23.93
CA MET A 953 10.42 53.22 -23.64
C MET A 953 10.48 54.02 -22.36
N GLY A 954 11.61 53.96 -21.67
CA GLY A 954 11.94 54.86 -20.59
C GLY A 954 13.40 55.28 -20.68
N ARG A 955 13.70 56.50 -20.26
CA ARG A 955 15.04 57.05 -20.17
C ARG A 955 15.12 58.04 -19.02
N GLY A 956 16.02 57.80 -18.06
CA GLY A 956 16.13 58.58 -16.84
C GLY A 956 14.79 58.65 -16.08
N PRO A 957 14.30 59.85 -15.72
CA PRO A 957 13.03 59.99 -15.03
C PRO A 957 11.81 59.81 -15.94
N TRP A 958 11.97 59.70 -17.26
CA TRP A 958 10.85 59.61 -18.21
C TRP A 958 10.56 58.17 -18.61
N ASP A 959 9.29 57.79 -18.69
CA ASP A 959 8.83 56.53 -19.27
C ASP A 959 7.51 56.70 -20.05
N GLY A 960 7.26 55.86 -21.04
CA GLY A 960 6.03 55.93 -21.83
C GLY A 960 5.74 54.65 -22.59
N ASN A 961 4.46 54.45 -22.94
CA ASN A 961 3.95 53.31 -23.67
C ASN A 961 2.91 53.77 -24.69
N LEU A 962 3.01 53.26 -25.92
CA LEU A 962 2.02 53.35 -26.97
C LEU A 962 1.43 51.96 -27.21
N SER A 963 0.11 51.84 -27.19
CA SER A 963 -0.61 50.61 -27.55
C SER A 963 -1.56 50.89 -28.70
N LEU A 964 -1.48 50.09 -29.77
CA LEU A 964 -2.32 50.15 -30.95
C LEU A 964 -3.21 48.91 -30.99
N ARG A 965 -4.53 49.10 -31.08
CA ARG A 965 -5.51 48.01 -31.21
C ARG A 965 -6.10 47.97 -32.62
N TYR A 966 -6.12 46.78 -33.22
CA TYR A 966 -6.66 46.54 -34.57
C TYR A 966 -7.31 45.15 -34.65
N SER A 967 -8.04 44.88 -35.72
CA SER A 967 -8.53 43.53 -36.06
C SER A 967 -8.31 43.31 -37.57
N PRO A 968 -8.44 42.08 -38.10
CA PRO A 968 -8.08 41.78 -39.50
C PRO A 968 -8.76 42.66 -40.57
N ALA A 969 -9.84 43.38 -40.22
CA ALA A 969 -10.59 44.23 -41.14
C ALA A 969 -10.64 45.73 -40.74
N SER A 970 -10.07 46.18 -39.60
CA SER A 970 -10.17 47.60 -39.19
C SER A 970 -9.27 48.01 -38.01
N TRP A 971 -8.86 49.29 -37.96
CA TRP A 971 -8.26 49.93 -36.78
C TRP A 971 -9.32 50.14 -35.68
N ASN A 972 -8.97 49.84 -34.42
CA ASN A 972 -9.90 49.86 -33.28
C ASN A 972 -9.57 50.92 -32.21
N GLY A 973 -8.37 51.49 -32.20
CA GLY A 973 -7.99 52.55 -31.27
C GLY A 973 -6.49 52.62 -30.96
N ALA A 974 -6.06 53.69 -30.29
CA ALA A 974 -4.69 53.88 -29.80
C ALA A 974 -4.69 54.42 -28.36
N ASP A 975 -3.70 54.04 -27.57
CA ASP A 975 -3.55 54.44 -26.17
C ASP A 975 -2.09 54.77 -25.89
N PHE A 976 -1.81 56.04 -25.65
CA PHE A 976 -0.50 56.55 -25.30
C PHE A 976 -0.47 56.96 -23.84
N THR A 977 0.52 56.52 -23.09
CA THR A 977 0.80 56.96 -21.73
C THR A 977 2.24 57.43 -21.66
N GLY A 978 2.48 58.64 -21.14
CA GLY A 978 3.79 59.16 -20.80
C GLY A 978 3.87 59.48 -19.32
N ARG A 979 5.04 59.34 -18.72
CA ARG A 979 5.26 59.50 -17.28
C ARG A 979 6.63 60.12 -17.03
N HIS A 980 6.70 60.98 -16.01
CA HIS A 980 7.92 61.54 -15.46
C HIS A 980 7.99 61.21 -13.97
N ARG A 981 9.14 60.76 -13.48
CA ARG A 981 9.40 60.40 -12.08
C ARG A 981 10.71 61.01 -11.60
N ASP A 982 10.65 62.01 -10.73
CA ASP A 982 11.84 62.67 -10.20
C ASP A 982 11.66 63.01 -8.71
N GLY A 983 12.68 62.75 -7.89
CA GLY A 983 12.76 63.22 -6.50
C GLY A 983 11.56 62.89 -5.61
N GLY A 984 10.90 61.74 -5.80
CA GLY A 984 9.69 61.35 -5.07
C GLY A 984 8.38 61.92 -5.63
N GLN A 985 8.41 62.55 -6.80
CA GLN A 985 7.26 62.94 -7.59
C GLN A 985 7.08 62.01 -8.80
N ALA A 986 5.84 61.78 -9.19
CA ALA A 986 5.49 61.06 -10.41
C ALA A 986 4.29 61.72 -11.10
N THR A 987 4.47 62.20 -12.32
CA THR A 987 3.38 62.70 -13.17
C THR A 987 3.15 61.72 -14.31
N THR A 988 1.91 61.28 -14.51
CA THR A 988 1.52 60.46 -15.65
C THR A 988 0.49 61.22 -16.48
N VAL A 989 0.63 61.16 -17.79
CA VAL A 989 -0.31 61.69 -18.77
C VAL A 989 -0.72 60.54 -19.67
N ARG A 990 -2.01 60.39 -19.95
CA ARG A 990 -2.56 59.36 -20.82
C ARG A 990 -3.52 59.95 -21.82
N PHE A 991 -3.38 59.54 -23.08
CA PHE A 991 -4.29 59.85 -24.17
C PHE A 991 -4.79 58.53 -24.76
N ARG A 992 -6.10 58.37 -24.88
CA ARG A 992 -6.71 57.21 -25.52
C ARG A 992 -7.69 57.68 -26.58
N THR A 993 -7.67 57.03 -27.74
CA THR A 993 -8.65 57.21 -28.80
C THR A 993 -9.18 55.84 -29.22
N ASP A 994 -10.46 55.76 -29.55
CA ASP A 994 -11.12 54.52 -29.96
C ASP A 994 -11.79 54.65 -31.33
N ARG A 995 -12.26 53.51 -31.88
CA ARG A 995 -12.91 53.44 -33.19
C ARG A 995 -14.13 54.36 -33.34
N SER A 996 -14.79 54.73 -32.23
CA SER A 996 -15.93 55.63 -32.28
C SER A 996 -15.52 57.09 -32.48
N GLY A 997 -14.22 57.42 -32.38
CA GLY A 997 -13.69 58.79 -32.39
C GLY A 997 -13.78 59.47 -31.03
N THR A 998 -13.97 58.70 -29.95
CA THR A 998 -13.98 59.24 -28.59
C THR A 998 -12.55 59.38 -28.10
N ASP A 999 -12.15 60.62 -27.78
CA ASP A 999 -10.83 60.93 -27.24
C ASP A 999 -10.93 61.09 -25.72
N ALA A 1000 -10.04 60.43 -24.98
CA ALA A 1000 -9.95 60.51 -23.54
C ALA A 1000 -8.55 60.99 -23.15
N PHE A 1001 -8.49 61.96 -22.24
CA PHE A 1001 -7.26 62.50 -21.67
C PHE A 1001 -7.30 62.39 -20.15
N GLY A 1002 -6.25 61.80 -19.58
CA GLY A 1002 -6.09 61.66 -18.15
C GLY A 1002 -4.73 62.14 -17.70
N MET A 1003 -4.67 62.79 -16.54
CA MET A 1003 -3.45 63.16 -15.86
C MET A 1003 -3.49 62.72 -14.40
N SER A 1004 -2.40 62.15 -13.92
CA SER A 1004 -2.21 61.87 -12.50
C SER A 1004 -0.88 62.43 -12.02
N HIS A 1005 -0.87 63.00 -10.83
CA HIS A 1005 0.34 63.49 -10.18
C HIS A 1005 0.39 62.98 -8.75
N ALA A 1006 1.51 62.38 -8.36
CA ALA A 1006 1.78 61.94 -7.00
C ALA A 1006 3.08 62.56 -6.51
N ARG A 1007 3.11 62.98 -5.25
CA ARG A 1007 4.29 63.56 -4.60
C ARG A 1007 4.44 63.01 -3.19
N ARG A 1008 5.62 62.47 -2.90
CA ARG A 1008 6.06 62.18 -1.54
C ARG A 1008 6.39 63.48 -0.83
N LEU A 1009 5.73 63.74 0.29
CA LEU A 1009 5.92 64.95 1.09
C LEU A 1009 6.92 64.70 2.24
N SER A 1010 6.98 63.47 2.77
CA SER A 1010 7.97 63.03 3.77
C SER A 1010 8.13 61.48 3.73
N PRO A 1011 9.05 60.87 4.51
CA PRO A 1011 9.22 59.40 4.54
C PRO A 1011 7.92 58.64 4.83
N SER A 1012 7.06 59.22 5.66
CA SER A 1012 5.81 58.64 6.11
C SER A 1012 4.56 59.24 5.47
N TRP A 1013 4.66 60.32 4.67
CA TRP A 1013 3.52 61.01 4.05
C TRP A 1013 3.60 61.12 2.52
N HIS A 1014 2.52 60.70 1.85
CA HIS A 1014 2.37 60.74 0.39
C HIS A 1014 1.06 61.41 -0.01
N TRP A 1015 1.11 62.21 -1.09
CA TRP A 1015 -0.04 62.87 -1.70
C TRP A 1015 -0.20 62.41 -3.15
N SER A 1016 -1.44 62.22 -3.61
CA SER A 1016 -1.71 61.96 -5.03
C SER A 1016 -3.04 62.54 -5.48
N GLY A 1017 -3.05 63.06 -6.71
CA GLY A 1017 -4.20 63.61 -7.41
C GLY A 1017 -4.35 62.94 -8.78
N THR A 1018 -5.59 62.63 -9.18
CA THR A 1018 -5.90 62.15 -10.54
C THR A 1018 -7.04 62.97 -11.14
N TRP A 1019 -6.97 63.20 -12.46
CA TRP A 1019 -7.98 63.88 -13.26
C TRP A 1019 -8.16 63.18 -14.60
N GLU A 1020 -9.40 63.00 -15.04
CA GLU A 1020 -9.74 62.39 -16.33
C GLU A 1020 -10.87 63.17 -17.02
N SER A 1021 -10.76 63.27 -18.34
CA SER A 1021 -11.71 63.94 -19.21
C SER A 1021 -11.89 63.17 -20.52
N GLU A 1022 -13.13 63.13 -21.02
CA GLU A 1022 -13.49 62.44 -22.25
C GLU A 1022 -14.26 63.37 -23.19
N ARG A 1023 -14.02 63.23 -24.50
CA ARG A 1023 -14.70 63.96 -25.58
C ARG A 1023 -15.29 62.95 -26.57
N HIS A 1024 -16.61 62.92 -26.65
CA HIS A 1024 -17.33 62.13 -27.65
C HIS A 1024 -17.46 62.90 -28.97
N PRO A 1025 -17.52 62.22 -30.14
CA PRO A 1025 -17.59 62.85 -31.46
C PRO A 1025 -18.80 63.78 -31.65
N ALA A 1026 -19.93 63.43 -31.02
CA ALA A 1026 -21.18 64.18 -31.09
C ALA A 1026 -21.26 65.38 -30.11
N ALA A 1027 -20.24 65.59 -29.27
CA ALA A 1027 -20.19 66.66 -28.28
C ALA A 1027 -19.20 67.77 -28.71
N SER A 1028 -19.62 69.03 -28.57
CA SER A 1028 -18.80 70.19 -28.96
C SER A 1028 -17.65 70.52 -27.99
N GLY A 1029 -17.48 69.78 -26.89
CA GLY A 1029 -16.44 70.01 -25.88
C GLY A 1029 -16.12 68.79 -25.02
N TRP A 1030 -15.05 68.89 -24.22
CA TRP A 1030 -14.59 67.88 -23.27
C TRP A 1030 -15.48 67.83 -22.02
N ARG A 1031 -15.84 66.64 -21.53
CA ARG A 1031 -16.54 66.43 -20.25
C ARG A 1031 -15.53 65.97 -19.18
N ALA A 1032 -15.56 66.55 -17.98
CA ALA A 1032 -14.73 66.09 -16.85
C ALA A 1032 -15.47 64.98 -16.09
N SER A 1033 -14.80 63.88 -15.74
CA SER A 1033 -15.47 62.67 -15.23
C SER A 1033 -15.08 62.23 -13.81
N ALA A 1034 -13.91 62.56 -13.27
CA ALA A 1034 -13.56 62.33 -11.86
C ALA A 1034 -12.30 63.09 -11.42
N ALA A 1035 -12.26 63.53 -10.15
CA ALA A 1035 -11.04 63.98 -9.48
C ALA A 1035 -10.90 63.32 -8.10
N SER A 1036 -9.76 62.71 -7.81
CA SER A 1036 -9.51 62.03 -6.53
C SER A 1036 -8.26 62.54 -5.85
N LEU A 1037 -8.31 62.74 -4.53
CA LEU A 1037 -7.18 63.17 -3.71
C LEU A 1037 -6.99 62.20 -2.53
N ALA A 1038 -5.80 61.62 -2.38
CA ALA A 1038 -5.51 60.65 -1.32
C ALA A 1038 -4.26 61.01 -0.51
N TRP A 1039 -4.28 60.72 0.80
CA TRP A 1039 -3.12 60.87 1.69
C TRP A 1039 -2.90 59.64 2.58
N PHE A 1040 -1.63 59.24 2.76
CA PHE A 1040 -1.25 58.07 3.55
C PHE A 1040 -0.16 58.43 4.56
N GLY A 1041 -0.37 58.09 5.82
CA GLY A 1041 0.57 58.27 6.93
C GLY A 1041 0.96 56.92 7.55
N TYR A 1042 2.25 56.59 7.74
CA TYR A 1042 2.67 55.43 8.57
C TYR A 1042 2.44 55.66 10.09
N GLY A 1043 1.31 56.28 10.45
CA GLY A 1043 0.84 56.57 11.80
C GLY A 1043 -0.67 56.29 11.92
N PRO A 1044 -1.34 56.69 13.02
CA PRO A 1044 -2.67 56.17 13.39
C PRO A 1044 -3.85 56.66 12.53
N ALA A 1045 -3.62 57.31 11.39
CA ALA A 1045 -4.63 57.94 10.54
C ALA A 1045 -4.33 57.79 9.04
N ASN A 1046 -5.26 57.17 8.29
CA ASN A 1046 -5.23 57.06 6.83
C ASN A 1046 -6.60 57.42 6.24
N GLY A 1047 -6.63 58.09 5.08
CA GLY A 1047 -7.90 58.42 4.41
C GLY A 1047 -7.77 58.91 2.97
N PHE A 1048 -8.88 58.87 2.24
CA PHE A 1048 -8.95 59.43 0.88
C PHE A 1048 -10.29 60.14 0.66
N ILE A 1049 -10.28 61.12 -0.26
CA ILE A 1049 -11.46 61.84 -0.74
C ILE A 1049 -11.56 61.64 -2.25
N ARG A 1050 -12.70 61.11 -2.69
CA ARG A 1050 -13.02 60.98 -4.11
C ARG A 1050 -14.20 61.89 -4.45
N ILE A 1051 -14.05 62.72 -5.49
CA ILE A 1051 -15.09 63.61 -6.01
C ILE A 1051 -15.39 63.20 -7.44
N ASP A 1052 -16.55 62.57 -7.65
CA ASP A 1052 -17.05 62.27 -8.99
C ASP A 1052 -18.10 63.34 -9.35
N ALA A 1053 -17.77 64.21 -10.31
CA ALA A 1053 -18.71 65.20 -10.84
C ALA A 1053 -19.23 64.69 -12.19
N ARG A 1054 -20.49 64.26 -12.24
CA ARG A 1054 -21.13 63.91 -13.52
C ARG A 1054 -21.95 65.10 -14.01
N ASP A 1055 -21.58 65.58 -15.20
CA ASP A 1055 -22.32 66.58 -15.98
C ASP A 1055 -22.67 67.89 -15.24
N GLY A 1056 -21.78 68.36 -14.36
CA GLY A 1056 -21.83 69.71 -13.77
C GLY A 1056 -23.01 70.02 -12.84
N ARG A 1057 -23.88 69.04 -12.54
CA ARG A 1057 -25.07 69.24 -11.69
C ARG A 1057 -25.14 68.33 -10.46
N ASP A 1058 -24.48 67.17 -10.47
CA ASP A 1058 -24.39 66.25 -9.32
C ASP A 1058 -22.92 66.00 -8.93
N VAL A 1059 -22.53 66.47 -7.74
CA VAL A 1059 -21.22 66.23 -7.15
C VAL A 1059 -21.37 65.16 -6.06
N ARG A 1060 -20.78 63.97 -6.27
CA ARG A 1060 -20.72 62.92 -5.24
C ARG A 1060 -19.34 62.91 -4.62
N SER A 1061 -19.27 63.16 -3.31
CA SER A 1061 -18.05 63.05 -2.52
C SER A 1061 -18.16 61.91 -1.50
N ALA A 1062 -17.13 61.07 -1.47
CA ALA A 1062 -16.99 59.98 -0.50
C ALA A 1062 -15.72 60.19 0.31
N TRP A 1063 -15.83 60.01 1.64
CA TRP A 1063 -14.67 59.94 2.53
C TRP A 1063 -14.61 58.57 3.21
N GLN A 1064 -13.38 58.15 3.53
CA GLN A 1064 -13.15 57.01 4.40
C GLN A 1064 -11.98 57.34 5.33
N GLY A 1065 -12.17 57.13 6.63
CA GLY A 1065 -11.17 57.43 7.65
C GLY A 1065 -11.13 56.35 8.73
N GLN A 1066 -9.92 55.88 9.02
CA GLN A 1066 -9.66 54.87 10.05
C GLN A 1066 -8.71 55.43 11.10
N TYR A 1067 -9.11 55.38 12.38
CA TYR A 1067 -8.34 55.93 13.49
C TYR A 1067 -8.12 54.87 14.58
N ARG A 1068 -6.85 54.65 14.95
CA ARG A 1068 -6.47 53.63 15.94
C ARG A 1068 -5.78 54.26 17.15
N THR A 1069 -6.43 54.23 18.30
CA THR A 1069 -5.92 54.86 19.55
C THR A 1069 -5.40 53.84 20.56
N GLY A 1070 -5.04 52.63 20.13
CA GLY A 1070 -4.45 51.57 20.95
C GLY A 1070 -5.43 50.74 21.78
N ARG A 1071 -6.57 51.30 22.21
CA ARG A 1071 -7.63 50.54 22.94
C ARG A 1071 -8.94 50.39 22.17
N TRP A 1072 -9.21 51.29 21.24
CA TRP A 1072 -10.43 51.31 20.44
C TRP A 1072 -10.07 51.45 18.96
N LEU A 1073 -10.87 50.80 18.12
CA LEU A 1073 -10.84 50.97 16.67
C LEU A 1073 -12.07 51.79 16.28
N PHE A 1074 -11.85 52.90 15.59
CA PHE A 1074 -12.92 53.70 15.02
C PHE A 1074 -12.85 53.63 13.50
N ASP A 1075 -13.85 52.98 12.88
CA ASP A 1075 -14.04 52.94 11.42
C ASP A 1075 -15.29 53.77 11.09
N SER A 1076 -15.10 54.79 10.26
CA SER A 1076 -16.19 55.63 9.77
C SER A 1076 -16.21 55.64 8.25
N ARG A 1077 -17.37 55.31 7.69
CA ARG A 1077 -17.61 55.34 6.24
C ARG A 1077 -18.86 56.16 5.98
N GLY A 1078 -18.74 57.17 5.13
CA GLY A 1078 -19.82 58.07 4.80
C GLY A 1078 -19.72 58.57 3.37
N LEU A 1079 -20.84 58.52 2.66
CA LEU A 1079 -21.15 59.45 1.58
C LEU A 1079 -21.69 60.73 2.23
N LEU A 1080 -21.52 61.89 1.62
CA LEU A 1080 -22.16 63.15 2.07
C LEU A 1080 -23.71 63.15 1.88
N THR A 1081 -24.33 61.97 1.95
CA THR A 1081 -25.77 61.68 2.11
C THR A 1081 -25.91 60.61 3.22
N PRO A 1082 -26.77 60.82 4.24
CA PRO A 1082 -26.49 60.40 5.61
C PRO A 1082 -26.75 58.90 5.85
N LEU A 1083 -25.69 58.12 5.78
CA LEU A 1083 -25.59 56.79 6.39
C LEU A 1083 -24.23 56.75 7.10
N CYS A 1084 -24.24 57.14 8.38
CA CYS A 1084 -23.09 56.93 9.25
C CYS A 1084 -23.34 55.60 9.98
N THR A 1085 -22.70 54.53 9.52
CA THR A 1085 -22.65 53.27 10.27
C THR A 1085 -21.33 53.23 11.01
N GLY A 1086 -21.39 53.31 12.34
CA GLY A 1086 -20.24 53.15 13.22
C GLY A 1086 -20.41 51.90 14.07
N ASP A 1087 -19.42 51.02 14.04
CA ASP A 1087 -19.36 49.85 14.90
C ASP A 1087 -18.37 50.11 16.04
N LEU A 1088 -18.86 50.04 17.29
CA LEU A 1088 -18.07 50.16 18.51
C LEU A 1088 -17.86 48.77 19.10
N GLY A 1089 -16.64 48.25 19.02
CA GLY A 1089 -16.29 46.92 19.56
C GLY A 1089 -15.05 46.95 20.44
N ALA A 1090 -15.18 46.43 21.67
CA ALA A 1090 -14.03 46.14 22.55
C ALA A 1090 -13.49 44.74 22.23
N ALA A 1091 -12.16 44.59 22.24
CA ALA A 1091 -11.50 43.42 21.63
C ALA A 1091 -11.74 42.06 22.32
N TRP A 1092 -12.45 41.93 23.46
CA TRP A 1092 -12.64 40.64 24.14
C TRP A 1092 -14.03 40.48 24.84
N ARG A 1093 -14.78 39.43 24.43
CA ARG A 1093 -15.96 38.75 25.05
C ARG A 1093 -16.97 39.56 25.90
N SER A 1094 -17.87 40.35 25.29
CA SER A 1094 -19.08 40.93 25.93
C SER A 1094 -20.17 41.33 24.90
N PRO A 1095 -21.46 41.55 25.29
CA PRO A 1095 -22.61 41.66 24.36
C PRO A 1095 -22.45 42.78 23.34
N VAL A 1096 -22.81 42.47 22.08
CA VAL A 1096 -22.70 43.41 20.95
C VAL A 1096 -23.95 44.27 20.90
N LEU A 1097 -23.76 45.58 21.13
CA LEU A 1097 -24.76 46.61 20.82
C LEU A 1097 -24.48 47.14 19.42
N SER A 1098 -25.40 46.90 18.50
CA SER A 1098 -25.32 47.46 17.14
C SER A 1098 -26.48 48.41 16.90
N VAL A 1099 -26.17 49.63 16.44
CA VAL A 1099 -27.17 50.62 16.05
C VAL A 1099 -27.19 50.70 14.54
N ARG A 1100 -28.33 50.40 13.94
CA ARG A 1100 -28.52 50.50 12.50
C ARG A 1100 -29.58 51.54 12.21
N SER A 1101 -29.17 52.67 11.64
CA SER A 1101 -30.08 53.71 11.19
C SER A 1101 -30.23 53.67 9.67
N ARG A 1102 -31.46 53.83 9.16
CA ARG A 1102 -31.76 53.78 7.73
C ARG A 1102 -32.71 54.92 7.36
N LEU A 1103 -32.35 55.64 6.30
CA LEU A 1103 -33.20 56.67 5.70
C LEU A 1103 -33.94 56.09 4.50
N LEU A 1104 -35.24 55.83 4.65
CA LEU A 1104 -36.08 55.27 3.59
C LEU A 1104 -36.66 56.40 2.74
N ARG A 1105 -36.34 56.37 1.44
CA ARG A 1105 -36.82 57.30 0.40
C ARG A 1105 -36.68 58.79 0.75
N GLY A 1106 -35.65 59.15 1.53
CA GLY A 1106 -35.27 60.53 1.82
C GLY A 1106 -36.19 61.29 2.78
N LYS A 1107 -37.24 60.67 3.34
CA LYS A 1107 -38.22 61.36 4.19
C LYS A 1107 -38.51 60.67 5.51
N ARG A 1108 -38.09 59.42 5.72
CA ARG A 1108 -38.38 58.69 6.96
C ARG A 1108 -37.14 57.99 7.47
N MET A 1109 -36.82 58.22 8.73
CA MET A 1109 -35.66 57.65 9.40
C MET A 1109 -36.13 56.57 10.36
N GLU A 1110 -35.53 55.41 10.24
CA GLU A 1110 -35.75 54.27 11.12
C GLU A 1110 -34.44 53.94 11.81
N ALA A 1111 -34.49 53.80 13.13
CA ALA A 1111 -33.36 53.37 13.93
C ALA A 1111 -33.73 52.05 14.62
N ASP A 1112 -32.95 51.03 14.31
CA ASP A 1112 -33.00 49.72 14.96
C ASP A 1112 -31.82 49.60 15.90
N TRP A 1113 -32.11 49.50 17.19
CA TRP A 1113 -31.13 49.12 18.21
C TRP A 1113 -31.27 47.64 18.48
N ILE A 1114 -30.24 46.88 18.12
CA ILE A 1114 -30.23 45.42 18.25
C ILE A 1114 -29.27 45.07 19.37
N VAL A 1115 -29.81 44.41 20.39
CA VAL A 1115 -29.06 43.86 21.51
C VAL A 1115 -29.07 42.35 21.40
N ARG A 1116 -27.88 41.74 21.43
CA ARG A 1116 -27.72 40.27 21.43
C ARG A 1116 -27.20 39.82 22.81
N PRO A 1117 -28.12 39.56 23.76
CA PRO A 1117 -27.73 39.27 25.13
C PRO A 1117 -27.14 37.85 25.29
N ALA A 1118 -27.51 36.89 24.44
CA ALA A 1118 -27.04 35.52 24.47
C ALA A 1118 -27.05 34.87 23.06
N PRO A 1119 -26.28 33.79 22.82
CA PRO A 1119 -26.29 33.08 21.54
C PRO A 1119 -27.70 32.57 21.19
N GLY A 1120 -28.19 32.92 20.00
CA GLY A 1120 -29.49 32.47 19.48
C GLY A 1120 -30.69 33.38 19.81
N TRP A 1121 -30.53 34.41 20.65
CA TRP A 1121 -31.59 35.37 20.99
C TRP A 1121 -31.21 36.81 20.62
N SER A 1122 -32.20 37.58 20.15
CA SER A 1122 -32.03 39.02 19.92
C SER A 1122 -33.25 39.81 20.36
N SER A 1123 -33.01 40.89 21.10
CA SER A 1123 -34.03 41.91 21.36
C SER A 1123 -33.79 43.08 20.41
N THR A 1124 -34.85 43.52 19.74
CA THR A 1124 -34.79 44.67 18.83
C THR A 1124 -35.72 45.76 19.35
N PHE A 1125 -35.15 46.92 19.64
CA PHE A 1125 -35.92 48.13 19.90
C PHE A 1125 -35.92 48.95 18.60
N ARG A 1126 -37.10 49.22 18.08
CA ARG A 1126 -37.29 49.97 16.83
C ARG A 1126 -38.00 51.27 17.11
N ALA A 1127 -37.45 52.36 16.61
CA ALA A 1127 -38.13 53.63 16.54
C ALA A 1127 -38.06 54.18 15.13
N GLY A 1128 -39.21 54.55 14.59
CA GLY A 1128 -39.36 55.18 13.28
C GLY A 1128 -39.93 56.58 13.43
N TRP A 1129 -39.32 57.55 12.76
CA TRP A 1129 -39.87 58.90 12.63
C TRP A 1129 -39.75 59.39 11.20
N THR A 1130 -40.85 59.90 10.68
CA THR A 1130 -40.85 60.64 9.43
C THR A 1130 -40.14 61.98 9.63
N LEU A 1131 -39.09 62.25 8.86
CA LEU A 1131 -38.28 63.49 8.85
C LEU A 1131 -39.08 64.67 8.27
N ARG A 1132 -40.09 65.09 9.03
CA ARG A 1132 -40.44 66.49 9.32
C ARG A 1132 -40.29 66.66 10.84
N PRO A 1133 -40.11 67.87 11.38
CA PRO A 1133 -39.48 68.05 12.70
C PRO A 1133 -40.17 67.28 13.84
N GLY A 1134 -39.54 66.20 14.31
CA GLY A 1134 -39.56 65.79 15.73
C GLY A 1134 -40.63 64.85 16.27
N ALA A 1135 -41.55 64.28 15.47
CA ALA A 1135 -42.57 63.35 16.01
C ALA A 1135 -42.36 61.92 15.49
N ALA A 1136 -42.03 60.98 16.38
CA ALA A 1136 -42.10 59.55 16.07
C ALA A 1136 -43.53 59.19 15.71
N ASP A 1137 -43.72 58.53 14.58
CA ASP A 1137 -45.00 58.04 14.07
C ASP A 1137 -45.08 56.50 14.11
N GLU A 1138 -43.99 55.84 14.51
CA GLU A 1138 -43.98 54.42 14.83
C GLU A 1138 -42.95 54.09 15.91
N ALA A 1139 -43.34 53.29 16.89
CA ALA A 1139 -42.43 52.75 17.89
C ALA A 1139 -42.78 51.29 18.18
N GLY A 1140 -41.76 50.43 18.32
CA GLY A 1140 -42.01 49.02 18.60
C GLY A 1140 -40.87 48.34 19.32
N VAL A 1141 -41.23 47.35 20.13
CA VAL A 1141 -40.27 46.51 20.86
C VAL A 1141 -40.60 45.07 20.57
N GLY A 1142 -39.60 44.34 20.08
CA GLY A 1142 -39.75 42.94 19.70
C GLY A 1142 -38.65 42.05 20.24
N LEU A 1143 -39.04 40.82 20.60
CA LEU A 1143 -38.14 39.77 21.03
C LEU A 1143 -38.20 38.61 20.03
N TRP A 1144 -37.03 38.12 19.64
CA TRP A 1144 -36.88 37.16 18.55
C TRP A 1144 -35.92 36.03 18.93
N HIS A 1145 -36.40 34.79 18.76
CA HIS A 1145 -35.60 33.57 18.92
C HIS A 1145 -35.25 32.97 17.56
N HIS A 1146 -33.95 32.71 17.34
CA HIS A 1146 -33.41 32.29 16.03
C HIS A 1146 -32.94 30.83 16.02
N GLY A 1147 -33.61 29.95 16.79
CA GLY A 1147 -33.34 28.52 16.84
C GLY A 1147 -34.00 27.70 15.72
N LYS A 1148 -34.01 26.36 15.85
CA LYS A 1148 -34.60 25.42 14.86
C LYS A 1148 -36.10 25.68 14.60
N ALA A 1149 -36.84 26.21 15.57
CA ALA A 1149 -38.13 26.88 15.32
C ALA A 1149 -37.95 28.37 15.59
N GLN A 1150 -38.31 29.21 14.62
CA GLN A 1150 -38.15 30.66 14.72
C GLN A 1150 -39.48 31.28 15.11
N ALA A 1151 -39.50 31.97 16.23
CA ALA A 1151 -40.67 32.67 16.71
C ALA A 1151 -40.26 34.00 17.32
N GLY A 1152 -41.11 34.99 17.13
CA GLY A 1152 -40.95 36.28 17.76
C GLY A 1152 -42.16 37.15 17.55
N GLY A 1153 -42.29 38.11 18.44
CA GLY A 1153 -43.40 39.03 18.46
C GLY A 1153 -42.90 40.41 18.75
N GLU A 1154 -43.63 41.39 18.25
CA GLU A 1154 -43.43 42.79 18.53
C GLU A 1154 -44.74 43.43 18.96
N VAL A 1155 -44.64 44.26 20.01
CA VAL A 1155 -45.65 45.26 20.30
C VAL A 1155 -45.24 46.50 19.52
N ARG A 1156 -46.12 46.99 18.67
CA ARG A 1156 -45.88 48.16 17.84
C ARG A 1156 -46.98 49.19 18.04
N PHE A 1157 -46.62 50.45 18.05
CA PHE A 1157 -47.53 51.58 18.11
C PHE A 1157 -47.34 52.36 16.83
N LEU A 1158 -48.41 52.58 16.09
CA LEU A 1158 -48.38 53.22 14.80
C LEU A 1158 -49.37 54.38 14.79
N ARG A 1159 -48.91 55.58 14.42
CA ARG A 1159 -49.79 56.74 14.28
C ARG A 1159 -50.36 56.78 12.87
N ARG A 1160 -51.69 56.71 12.73
CA ARG A 1160 -52.38 56.74 11.45
C ARG A 1160 -53.55 57.71 11.50
N ASP A 1161 -53.63 58.60 10.51
CA ASP A 1161 -54.62 59.69 10.40
C ASP A 1161 -54.76 60.54 11.68
N GLY A 1162 -53.64 60.74 12.39
CA GLY A 1162 -53.55 61.56 13.60
C GLY A 1162 -53.64 60.79 14.92
N GLU A 1163 -54.20 59.58 14.91
CA GLU A 1163 -54.41 58.75 16.11
C GLU A 1163 -53.40 57.62 16.24
N TRP A 1164 -53.06 57.26 17.49
CA TRP A 1164 -52.13 56.18 17.79
C TRP A 1164 -52.87 54.84 17.89
N LEU A 1165 -52.55 53.94 16.98
CA LEU A 1165 -53.03 52.57 17.01
C LEU A 1165 -52.01 51.68 17.68
N ALA A 1166 -52.44 50.90 18.67
CA ALA A 1166 -51.61 49.90 19.31
C ALA A 1166 -51.76 48.57 18.57
N GLY A 1167 -50.65 47.93 18.28
CA GLY A 1167 -50.58 46.74 17.44
C GLY A 1167 -49.78 45.63 18.08
N LEU A 1168 -50.30 44.41 18.03
CA LEU A 1168 -49.56 43.21 18.38
C LEU A 1168 -49.31 42.44 17.09
N THR A 1169 -48.04 42.18 16.79
CA THR A 1169 -47.64 41.41 15.62
C THR A 1169 -46.79 40.23 16.06
N GLY A 1170 -47.18 39.03 15.67
CA GLY A 1170 -46.48 37.80 15.97
C GLY A 1170 -46.15 37.07 14.68
N THR A 1171 -44.95 36.49 14.63
CA THR A 1171 -44.59 35.57 13.56
C THR A 1171 -43.94 34.33 14.13
N ALA A 1172 -44.31 33.19 13.57
CA ALA A 1172 -43.79 31.90 13.98
C ALA A 1172 -43.56 31.05 12.74
N SER A 1173 -42.52 30.23 12.77
CA SER A 1173 -42.23 29.30 11.69
C SER A 1173 -41.56 28.04 12.20
N ALA A 1174 -42.06 26.91 11.72
CA ALA A 1174 -41.68 25.58 12.19
C ALA A 1174 -41.47 24.63 11.01
N PHE A 1175 -40.55 23.69 11.18
CA PHE A 1175 -40.30 22.62 10.21
C PHE A 1175 -41.37 21.52 10.35
N LEU A 1176 -41.89 21.06 9.22
CA LEU A 1176 -42.76 19.88 9.15
C LEU A 1176 -41.95 18.60 8.88
N SER A 1177 -40.91 18.71 8.05
CA SER A 1177 -39.91 17.67 7.78
C SER A 1177 -38.59 18.34 7.41
N GLY A 1178 -37.51 17.57 7.19
CA GLY A 1178 -36.18 18.12 6.88
C GLY A 1178 -36.07 19.07 5.69
N SER A 1179 -37.12 19.18 4.86
CA SER A 1179 -37.15 20.10 3.69
C SER A 1179 -38.44 20.94 3.55
N GLU A 1180 -39.39 20.85 4.49
CA GLU A 1180 -40.71 21.50 4.42
C GLU A 1180 -40.94 22.39 5.66
N ARG A 1181 -41.41 23.64 5.48
CA ARG A 1181 -41.55 24.64 6.57
C ARG A 1181 -42.85 25.44 6.46
N ILE A 1182 -43.55 25.63 7.57
CA ILE A 1182 -44.72 26.51 7.67
C ILE A 1182 -44.33 27.83 8.32
N HIS A 1183 -44.88 28.92 7.78
CA HIS A 1183 -44.73 30.29 8.26
C HIS A 1183 -46.09 30.89 8.57
N GLY A 1184 -46.28 31.30 9.82
CA GLY A 1184 -47.44 32.05 10.29
C GLY A 1184 -47.05 33.49 10.63
N TYR A 1185 -47.88 34.43 10.23
CA TYR A 1185 -47.83 35.84 10.57
C TYR A 1185 -49.23 36.26 11.00
N ALA A 1186 -49.33 36.98 12.12
CA ALA A 1186 -50.56 37.60 12.56
C ALA A 1186 -50.29 39.00 13.10
N SER A 1187 -51.13 39.95 12.74
CA SER A 1187 -51.08 41.32 13.24
C SER A 1187 -52.48 41.79 13.58
N VAL A 1188 -52.63 42.38 14.75
CA VAL A 1188 -53.88 42.98 15.20
C VAL A 1188 -53.61 44.40 15.65
N LEU A 1189 -54.38 45.35 15.11
CA LEU A 1189 -54.33 46.77 15.44
C LEU A 1189 -55.61 47.19 16.15
N PHE A 1190 -55.45 47.95 17.24
CA PHE A 1190 -56.50 48.48 18.09
C PHE A 1190 -56.43 50.01 18.10
N ALA A 1191 -57.60 50.64 18.09
CA ALA A 1191 -57.74 52.07 18.33
C ALA A 1191 -57.47 52.41 19.81
N PRO A 1192 -57.18 53.69 20.14
CA PRO A 1192 -56.89 54.10 21.52
C PRO A 1192 -57.96 53.71 22.55
N ASP A 1193 -59.22 53.63 22.12
CA ASP A 1193 -60.37 53.22 22.94
C ASP A 1193 -60.49 51.70 23.14
N GLY A 1194 -59.48 50.94 22.67
CA GLY A 1194 -59.40 49.48 22.77
C GLY A 1194 -60.19 48.74 21.69
N ARG A 1195 -60.91 49.43 20.80
CA ARG A 1195 -61.69 48.78 19.74
C ARG A 1195 -60.78 48.29 18.62
N ARG A 1196 -61.00 47.04 18.18
CA ARG A 1196 -60.25 46.42 17.10
C ARG A 1196 -60.46 47.16 15.78
N GLU A 1197 -59.37 47.66 15.21
CA GLU A 1197 -59.34 48.44 13.97
C GLU A 1197 -59.13 47.52 12.77
N ARG A 1198 -58.14 46.63 12.85
CA ARG A 1198 -57.77 45.75 11.75
C ARG A 1198 -57.06 44.49 12.24
N VAL A 1199 -57.35 43.36 11.58
CA VAL A 1199 -56.69 42.07 11.78
C VAL A 1199 -56.14 41.60 10.45
N GLU A 1200 -54.89 41.17 10.44
CA GLU A 1200 -54.27 40.48 9.31
C GLU A 1200 -53.65 39.17 9.77
N ILE A 1201 -53.97 38.09 9.07
CA ILE A 1201 -53.40 36.77 9.32
C ILE A 1201 -52.95 36.20 7.98
N LEU A 1202 -51.71 35.73 7.94
CA LEU A 1202 -51.10 35.06 6.81
C LEU A 1202 -50.46 33.76 7.28
N VAL A 1203 -50.86 32.64 6.69
CA VAL A 1203 -50.22 31.34 6.92
C VAL A 1203 -49.83 30.73 5.58
N ARG A 1204 -48.54 30.43 5.39
CA ARG A 1204 -48.01 29.86 4.15
C ARG A 1204 -47.00 28.75 4.40
N GLN A 1205 -46.95 27.76 3.52
CA GLN A 1205 -45.96 26.68 3.54
C GLN A 1205 -44.91 26.90 2.43
N SER A 1206 -43.66 26.55 2.71
CA SER A 1206 -42.54 26.63 1.78
C SER A 1206 -41.71 25.35 1.86
N GLY A 1207 -41.49 24.69 0.73
CA GLY A 1207 -40.86 23.37 0.62
C GLY A 1207 -40.87 22.85 -0.81
N ARG A 1208 -40.74 21.53 -1.00
CA ARG A 1208 -40.74 20.86 -2.31
C ARG A 1208 -42.09 20.99 -3.03
N LEU A 1209 -43.19 21.13 -2.28
CA LEU A 1209 -44.50 21.50 -2.82
C LEU A 1209 -44.90 22.86 -2.24
N SER A 1210 -44.96 23.89 -3.09
CA SER A 1210 -45.46 25.21 -2.69
C SER A 1210 -46.97 25.27 -2.88
N THR A 1211 -47.73 25.35 -1.79
CA THR A 1211 -49.19 25.53 -1.84
C THR A 1211 -49.57 26.99 -1.53
N PRO A 1212 -50.65 27.52 -2.15
CA PRO A 1212 -51.15 28.85 -1.82
C PRO A 1212 -51.63 28.88 -0.36
N GLY A 1213 -51.06 29.79 0.45
CA GLY A 1213 -51.42 29.96 1.85
C GLY A 1213 -52.75 30.70 2.07
N VAL A 1214 -53.22 30.75 3.32
CA VAL A 1214 -54.42 31.52 3.70
C VAL A 1214 -54.02 32.94 4.06
N PHE A 1215 -54.67 33.91 3.42
CA PHE A 1215 -54.53 35.33 3.73
C PHE A 1215 -55.89 35.93 4.10
N LEU A 1216 -56.00 36.42 5.33
CA LEU A 1216 -57.21 37.05 5.86
C LEU A 1216 -56.89 38.47 6.30
N VAL A 1217 -57.68 39.42 5.82
CA VAL A 1217 -57.70 40.82 6.29
C VAL A 1217 -59.13 41.16 6.68
N ALA A 1218 -59.31 41.61 7.91
CA ALA A 1218 -60.59 42.04 8.43
C ALA A 1218 -60.47 43.41 9.09
N ASP A 1219 -61.47 44.26 8.87
CA ASP A 1219 -61.59 45.56 9.51
C ASP A 1219 -62.92 45.69 10.26
N ARG A 1220 -63.25 46.90 10.70
CA ARG A 1220 -64.46 47.21 11.48
C ARG A 1220 -65.77 46.83 10.77
N ARG A 1221 -65.81 46.69 9.44
CA ARG A 1221 -67.01 46.33 8.65
C ARG A 1221 -67.10 44.83 8.36
N GLY A 1222 -66.12 44.04 8.78
CA GLY A 1222 -66.06 42.59 8.56
C GLY A 1222 -64.80 42.16 7.82
N VAL A 1223 -64.81 40.94 7.27
CA VAL A 1223 -63.71 40.42 6.46
C VAL A 1223 -63.71 41.16 5.13
N THR A 1224 -62.69 41.99 4.90
CA THR A 1224 -62.55 42.77 3.68
C THR A 1224 -61.76 42.05 2.60
N ARG A 1225 -60.96 41.04 2.98
CA ARG A 1225 -60.28 40.16 2.02
C ARG A 1225 -60.00 38.81 2.65
N LEU A 1226 -60.42 37.73 1.97
CA LEU A 1226 -60.10 36.36 2.32
C LEU A 1226 -59.72 35.59 1.06
N GLU A 1227 -58.47 35.15 0.97
CA GLU A 1227 -57.93 34.41 -0.17
C GLU A 1227 -57.17 33.16 0.32
N GLY A 1228 -57.53 31.99 -0.22
CA GLY A 1228 -56.79 30.74 -0.02
C GLY A 1228 -57.69 29.50 0.15
N PHE A 1229 -57.16 28.32 -0.21
CA PHE A 1229 -57.76 27.01 0.09
C PHE A 1229 -56.73 26.18 0.87
N LEU A 1230 -57.11 25.62 2.02
CA LEU A 1230 -56.26 24.69 2.78
C LEU A 1230 -56.50 23.26 2.26
N MET A 1231 -55.65 22.75 1.35
CA MET A 1231 -55.59 21.31 1.08
C MET A 1231 -54.55 20.68 1.99
N TRP A 1232 -55.00 20.00 3.05
CA TRP A 1232 -54.18 19.08 3.81
C TRP A 1232 -54.30 17.69 3.16
N ARG A 1233 -53.27 17.21 2.47
CA ARG A 1233 -53.09 15.77 2.25
C ARG A 1233 -52.14 15.30 3.35
N PHE A 1234 -52.66 14.50 4.28
CA PHE A 1234 -51.81 13.73 5.20
C PHE A 1234 -51.02 12.68 4.44
#